data_AF-A0A4U1JI24-F1
#
_entry.id   AF-A0A4U1JI24-F1
#
_cell.length_a   1.000
_cell.length_b   1.000
_cell.length_c   1.000
_cell.angle_alpha   90.00
_cell.angle_beta   90.00
_cell.angle_gamma   90.00
#
_symmetry.space_group_name_H-M   'P 1'
#
loop_
_entity.id
_entity.type
_entity.pdbx_description
1 polymer ?
#
loop_
_entity_poly.entity_id
_entity_poly.type
_entity_poly.pdbx_seq_one_letter_code
_entity_poly.pdbx_strand_id
1 'polypeptide(L)'
;MLSLRFPSSTTARVLALLALVNGTAFAAASCSGGSGETPPGGTAGSTAQGGAGGIGGQGGIGGQGGQGGDGGQGGVGGQGGVGGTGGQGGTGGEGGVGGMGPSTSSSSSSSSSSSSSSSSSSSSSSSSSSSSSSSSSSGAGGGGDPDAGELPDALPDFTDAELEPVTSIDGIPNPLPGVYMDLGPANPNAEFRSLIAFPMRDKALLQETISHIYDPGHPMFRDYMTADAWMAQHAPPEADVHLVKLWLESEGFTVPYVATNRLLIEFQGKVSRFNEVFQTTLHVFERENPQQGNPPIDVYGTLEPLKVPLWVAQRIGGVITADFAADKTPLTPEGGGIMVQPQSVPTNRQSPAKIAKAYGVDQLYGMGYRGQGVKLGVTVGAMFRYKDLQSFWQSFAIIRDDPVVTYTMEPPSTRYIETTLDIEWAGAIAPGATLMVYAGHDARNTSMVYTFNEAIGRNEVSIITDSFAHREDSEPAPVRIQYHDSAMQAAALGITVMAATGDSAQADTPSVSPYVTAVGGTRLFWNANGTLQQETNWYASGCGDSLSFLMPDWQTPYVTNVEIMTPPRRATADLAVHASQYAGYFIYYLSEWKSGYGGTSFSSPVFGGIMAVVNHYRAANNLPQAGWLNSILYSNAAVKATFRDITVTDPDGTTPANKLPKTGWDYPTGWGAPNAMGLALTLP
;
A
#
# COMPACT_ATOMS: atom_id res chain seq x y z
N MET A 1 60.53 12.95 15.54
CA MET A 1 61.59 12.60 16.51
C MET A 1 60.95 12.53 17.89
N LEU A 2 61.18 11.42 18.61
CA LEU A 2 60.87 11.10 20.03
C LEU A 2 59.40 11.29 20.48
N SER A 3 58.56 10.26 20.60
CA SER A 3 58.58 9.04 21.45
C SER A 3 58.53 9.31 22.95
N LEU A 4 57.39 8.96 23.57
CA LEU A 4 57.31 8.49 24.96
C LEU A 4 56.34 7.29 25.02
N ARG A 5 56.80 6.21 25.66
CA ARG A 5 56.16 4.90 25.82
C ARG A 5 55.67 4.69 27.27
N PHE A 6 54.42 4.22 27.40
CA PHE A 6 53.82 3.20 28.31
C PHE A 6 54.01 3.26 29.86
N PRO A 7 53.01 2.84 30.68
CA PRO A 7 52.67 1.42 30.83
C PRO A 7 51.18 1.03 30.86
N SER A 8 50.99 -0.24 30.51
CA SER A 8 49.84 -1.12 30.64
C SER A 8 49.42 -1.40 32.10
N SER A 9 48.13 -1.40 32.40
CA SER A 9 47.41 -2.60 32.89
C SER A 9 45.93 -2.30 33.18
N THR A 10 45.13 -3.29 32.82
CA THR A 10 43.69 -3.49 33.02
C THR A 10 43.23 -3.35 34.47
N THR A 11 41.94 -3.02 34.63
CA THR A 11 41.09 -3.12 35.83
C THR A 11 40.85 -1.80 36.58
N ALA A 12 39.75 -1.11 36.21
CA ALA A 12 38.90 -0.24 37.03
C ALA A 12 38.34 0.98 36.25
N ARG A 13 37.51 0.75 35.23
CA ARG A 13 36.50 1.72 34.72
C ARG A 13 35.33 0.98 34.04
N VAL A 14 34.58 0.21 34.82
CA VAL A 14 33.22 -0.22 34.49
C VAL A 14 32.42 -0.05 35.79
N LEU A 15 31.86 1.14 35.98
CA LEU A 15 30.73 1.48 36.87
C LEU A 15 30.61 3.01 36.89
N ALA A 16 30.06 3.60 35.81
CA ALA A 16 29.46 4.94 35.75
C ALA A 16 29.23 5.34 34.28
N LEU A 17 28.34 4.62 33.57
CA LEU A 17 27.67 5.14 32.36
C LEU A 17 26.46 4.28 31.98
N LEU A 18 25.62 3.92 32.96
CA LEU A 18 24.40 3.13 32.77
C LEU A 18 23.36 3.60 33.79
N ALA A 19 22.88 4.84 33.62
CA ALA A 19 21.72 5.40 34.31
C ALA A 19 21.30 6.72 33.65
N LEU A 20 20.92 6.68 32.37
CA LEU A 20 20.28 7.84 31.71
C LEU A 20 19.64 7.48 30.35
N VAL A 21 18.85 6.41 30.29
CA VAL A 21 17.79 6.27 29.27
C VAL A 21 16.68 5.40 29.89
N ASN A 22 15.72 6.04 30.56
CA ASN A 22 14.32 5.60 30.62
C ASN A 22 13.51 6.53 31.52
N GLY A 23 12.40 7.05 30.97
CA GLY A 23 11.24 7.50 31.74
C GLY A 23 11.05 9.01 31.84
N THR A 24 10.20 9.56 30.96
CA THR A 24 9.34 10.70 31.34
C THR A 24 7.96 10.51 30.72
N ALA A 25 7.06 9.94 31.52
CA ALA A 25 5.61 10.05 31.36
C ALA A 25 5.17 11.45 31.85
N PHE A 26 4.30 12.11 31.09
CA PHE A 26 3.70 13.39 31.45
C PHE A 26 2.55 13.18 32.45
N ALA A 27 2.65 13.81 33.62
CA ALA A 27 1.53 13.98 34.55
C ALA A 27 1.13 15.46 34.60
N ALA A 28 -0.17 15.69 34.49
CA ALA A 28 -0.82 16.99 34.57
C ALA A 28 -0.68 17.62 35.96
N ALA A 29 -0.51 18.94 36.02
CA ALA A 29 -0.71 19.73 37.23
C ALA A 29 -1.38 21.07 36.88
N SER A 30 -2.60 21.19 37.38
CA SER A 30 -3.40 22.42 37.51
C SER A 30 -2.69 23.45 38.40
N CYS A 31 -2.82 24.74 38.06
CA CYS A 31 -2.55 25.84 38.99
C CYS A 31 -3.62 26.93 38.83
N SER A 32 -4.23 27.25 39.96
CA SER A 32 -5.28 28.24 40.19
C SER A 32 -4.72 29.57 40.71
N GLY A 33 -5.43 30.66 40.42
CA GLY A 33 -5.34 31.97 41.10
C GLY A 33 -4.93 33.10 40.15
N GLY A 34 -5.57 34.25 40.05
CA GLY A 34 -6.68 34.86 40.78
C GLY A 34 -6.68 36.37 40.45
N SER A 35 -7.81 36.87 39.95
CA SER A 35 -8.36 38.25 39.96
C SER A 35 -7.47 39.48 40.16
N GLY A 36 -7.66 40.51 39.33
CA GLY A 36 -7.43 41.91 39.77
C GLY A 36 -7.33 42.99 38.66
N GLU A 37 -8.48 43.57 38.32
CA GLU A 37 -8.74 44.99 38.01
C GLU A 37 -8.12 45.72 36.78
N THR A 38 -9.02 46.45 36.10
CA THR A 38 -8.90 47.31 34.91
C THR A 38 -8.76 48.82 35.26
N PRO A 39 -8.89 49.78 34.31
CA PRO A 39 -7.84 50.51 33.56
C PRO A 39 -7.89 52.06 33.86
N PRO A 40 -7.26 53.00 33.12
CA PRO A 40 -7.72 53.52 31.80
C PRO A 40 -6.53 53.98 30.89
N GLY A 41 -6.61 54.41 29.63
CA GLY A 41 -7.65 54.76 28.68
C GLY A 41 -7.02 55.52 27.49
N GLY A 42 -7.77 55.69 26.39
CA GLY A 42 -7.53 56.67 25.32
C GLY A 42 -7.03 56.09 23.98
N THR A 43 -7.91 55.76 23.01
CA THR A 43 -8.37 56.59 21.85
C THR A 43 -7.25 56.89 20.84
N ALA A 44 -7.37 56.68 19.52
CA ALA A 44 -8.52 56.60 18.61
C ALA A 44 -8.11 55.80 17.35
N GLY A 45 -9.02 55.04 16.74
CA GLY A 45 -9.60 55.40 15.43
C GLY A 45 -8.94 54.58 14.33
N SER A 46 -9.61 53.84 13.46
CA SER A 46 -10.97 53.95 12.94
C SER A 46 -11.34 52.67 12.20
N THR A 47 -12.59 52.21 12.43
CA THR A 47 -13.56 51.61 11.48
C THR A 47 -13.14 50.43 10.59
N ALA A 48 -13.94 49.38 10.37
CA ALA A 48 -15.18 48.83 10.90
C ALA A 48 -15.35 47.51 10.08
N GLN A 49 -15.50 46.35 10.70
CA GLN A 49 -16.79 45.69 10.97
C GLN A 49 -17.44 45.14 9.68
N GLY A 50 -17.77 43.86 9.51
CA GLY A 50 -17.77 42.69 10.39
C GLY A 50 -18.53 41.53 9.71
N GLY A 51 -18.75 40.44 10.45
CA GLY A 51 -19.66 39.32 10.11
C GLY A 51 -18.96 38.13 9.42
N ALA A 52 -18.63 37.02 10.10
CA ALA A 52 -19.49 35.98 10.70
C ALA A 52 -19.98 34.92 9.70
N GLY A 53 -19.45 33.70 9.86
CA GLY A 53 -20.18 32.42 9.95
C GLY A 53 -20.96 31.85 8.75
N GLY A 54 -20.67 30.59 8.41
CA GLY A 54 -21.48 29.67 7.58
C GLY A 54 -20.56 28.68 6.86
N ILE A 55 -20.35 27.43 7.30
CA ILE A 55 -21.21 26.22 7.29
C ILE A 55 -21.66 25.77 5.89
N GLY A 56 -21.16 24.59 5.48
CA GLY A 56 -21.92 23.48 4.88
C GLY A 56 -22.44 23.62 3.45
N GLY A 57 -21.72 23.02 2.49
CA GLY A 57 -22.27 22.69 1.17
C GLY A 57 -22.76 21.24 1.12
N GLN A 58 -24.08 21.05 1.11
CA GLN A 58 -24.76 19.77 0.87
C GLN A 58 -24.90 19.47 -0.63
N GLY A 59 -25.01 18.16 -0.92
CA GLY A 59 -25.20 17.58 -2.25
C GLY A 59 -26.48 17.99 -2.98
N GLY A 60 -26.44 17.80 -4.30
CA GLY A 60 -27.55 18.07 -5.21
C GLY A 60 -28.68 17.05 -5.08
N ILE A 61 -29.91 17.56 -5.11
CA ILE A 61 -31.16 16.79 -5.09
C ILE A 61 -31.68 16.63 -6.53
N GLY A 62 -32.30 15.48 -6.78
CA GLY A 62 -33.05 15.13 -7.99
C GLY A 62 -34.29 15.98 -8.28
N GLY A 63 -34.86 15.70 -9.44
CA GLY A 63 -35.84 16.54 -10.14
C GLY A 63 -37.21 16.73 -9.48
N GLN A 64 -37.87 17.78 -9.96
CA GLN A 64 -39.17 18.31 -9.57
C GLN A 64 -40.34 17.34 -9.81
N GLY A 65 -41.17 17.14 -8.78
CA GLY A 65 -42.57 16.74 -8.87
C GLY A 65 -43.48 17.94 -8.59
N GLY A 66 -44.58 18.05 -9.35
CA GLY A 66 -45.44 19.22 -9.42
C GLY A 66 -46.32 19.53 -8.20
N GLN A 67 -46.88 20.74 -8.23
CA GLN A 67 -47.75 21.38 -7.23
C GLN A 67 -49.06 20.63 -6.95
N GLY A 68 -49.43 20.57 -5.68
CA GLY A 68 -50.78 20.31 -5.18
C GLY A 68 -51.07 21.26 -4.01
N GLY A 69 -52.22 21.95 -4.06
CA GLY A 69 -52.56 23.10 -3.21
C GLY A 69 -53.04 22.79 -1.79
N ASP A 70 -53.20 23.88 -1.03
CA ASP A 70 -53.60 23.93 0.37
C ASP A 70 -55.07 23.56 0.62
N GLY A 71 -55.31 22.93 1.78
CA GLY A 71 -56.55 23.10 2.54
C GLY A 71 -57.25 21.82 3.01
N GLY A 72 -57.17 21.53 4.32
CA GLY A 72 -58.11 20.62 4.98
C GLY A 72 -57.59 20.02 6.29
N GLN A 73 -58.12 20.49 7.42
CA GLN A 73 -57.99 19.82 8.72
C GLN A 73 -58.95 18.62 8.82
N GLY A 74 -58.49 17.54 9.46
CA GLY A 74 -59.35 16.63 10.22
C GLY A 74 -59.20 15.13 9.87
N GLY A 75 -58.98 14.31 10.89
CA GLY A 75 -59.31 12.88 10.86
C GLY A 75 -58.18 11.91 11.23
N VAL A 76 -58.39 11.18 12.32
CA VAL A 76 -57.59 10.02 12.75
C VAL A 76 -58.12 8.77 12.05
N GLY A 77 -57.22 7.89 11.58
CA GLY A 77 -57.53 6.48 11.38
C GLY A 77 -56.87 5.82 10.16
N GLY A 78 -56.30 4.63 10.36
CA GLY A 78 -56.14 3.63 9.30
C GLY A 78 -54.73 3.07 9.12
N GLN A 79 -54.53 1.81 9.55
CA GLN A 79 -53.48 0.92 9.04
C GLN A 79 -53.61 0.74 7.52
N GLY A 80 -52.49 0.80 6.80
CA GLY A 80 -52.28 0.16 5.51
C GLY A 80 -50.94 -0.59 5.59
N GLY A 81 -50.78 -1.82 5.14
CA GLY A 81 -51.42 -2.50 4.02
C GLY A 81 -50.34 -2.77 2.98
N VAL A 82 -49.95 -4.04 2.81
CA VAL A 82 -48.93 -4.51 1.86
C VAL A 82 -49.54 -4.68 0.47
N GLY A 83 -48.79 -4.32 -0.57
CA GLY A 83 -49.02 -4.66 -1.98
C GLY A 83 -48.33 -3.63 -2.88
N GLY A 84 -47.71 -3.96 -4.01
CA GLY A 84 -47.61 -5.20 -4.77
C GLY A 84 -46.82 -4.90 -6.07
N THR A 85 -46.43 -5.95 -6.77
CA THR A 85 -45.69 -5.95 -8.05
C THR A 85 -46.58 -5.67 -9.28
N GLY A 86 -45.99 -5.05 -10.31
CA GLY A 86 -46.49 -5.03 -11.71
C GLY A 86 -45.83 -3.89 -12.50
N GLY A 87 -45.46 -4.01 -13.78
CA GLY A 87 -45.67 -5.07 -14.76
C GLY A 87 -44.93 -4.80 -16.08
N GLN A 88 -45.01 -5.76 -17.00
CA GLN A 88 -44.52 -5.73 -18.38
C GLN A 88 -45.42 -4.94 -19.35
N GLY A 89 -44.82 -4.49 -20.45
CA GLY A 89 -45.46 -4.15 -21.73
C GLY A 89 -44.49 -3.31 -22.59
N GLY A 90 -44.30 -3.48 -23.89
CA GLY A 90 -44.94 -4.34 -24.89
C GLY A 90 -44.21 -4.17 -26.25
N THR A 91 -44.58 -5.00 -27.22
CA THR A 91 -44.00 -5.18 -28.56
C THR A 91 -44.74 -4.39 -29.66
N GLY A 92 -44.05 -4.12 -30.79
CA GLY A 92 -44.63 -3.83 -32.11
C GLY A 92 -43.81 -2.78 -32.89
N GLY A 93 -43.47 -2.92 -34.18
CA GLY A 93 -43.86 -3.88 -35.21
C GLY A 93 -43.00 -3.77 -36.49
N GLU A 94 -43.29 -4.64 -37.46
CA GLU A 94 -42.60 -4.86 -38.75
C GLU A 94 -43.22 -4.11 -39.94
N GLY A 95 -42.46 -4.06 -41.05
CA GLY A 95 -42.88 -3.80 -42.44
C GLY A 95 -41.89 -2.86 -43.16
N GLY A 96 -41.28 -3.15 -44.32
CA GLY A 96 -41.58 -4.11 -45.40
C GLY A 96 -40.45 -4.12 -46.46
N VAL A 97 -40.63 -4.95 -47.48
CA VAL A 97 -39.62 -5.51 -48.40
C VAL A 97 -39.72 -4.92 -49.81
N GLY A 98 -38.61 -4.88 -50.56
CA GLY A 98 -38.59 -4.70 -52.03
C GLY A 98 -37.18 -4.75 -52.61
N GLY A 99 -36.90 -5.71 -53.51
CA GLY A 99 -35.56 -6.01 -54.04
C GLY A 99 -35.34 -5.71 -55.53
N MET A 100 -34.09 -5.89 -55.99
CA MET A 100 -33.62 -6.38 -57.32
C MET A 100 -32.08 -6.16 -57.42
N GLY A 101 -31.31 -7.20 -57.81
CA GLY A 101 -29.82 -7.21 -57.92
C GLY A 101 -29.29 -6.70 -59.27
N PRO A 102 -28.19 -7.24 -59.87
CA PRO A 102 -26.96 -7.85 -59.34
C PRO A 102 -25.64 -7.31 -59.99
N SER A 103 -24.45 -7.59 -59.41
CA SER A 103 -23.14 -7.66 -60.12
C SER A 103 -22.05 -8.19 -59.16
N THR A 104 -21.59 -9.45 -59.28
CA THR A 104 -20.46 -9.99 -60.07
C THR A 104 -19.08 -9.35 -59.84
N SER A 105 -18.20 -10.08 -59.13
CA SER A 105 -16.79 -10.44 -59.44
C SER A 105 -16.06 -10.78 -58.12
N SER A 106 -15.92 -12.05 -57.74
CA SER A 106 -14.92 -13.04 -58.17
C SER A 106 -13.57 -12.95 -57.42
N SER A 107 -13.33 -14.01 -56.61
CA SER A 107 -12.05 -14.72 -56.35
C SER A 107 -10.90 -13.92 -55.71
N SER A 108 -10.12 -14.45 -54.76
CA SER A 108 -9.67 -15.83 -54.63
C SER A 108 -9.26 -16.18 -53.19
N SER A 109 -9.65 -17.39 -52.82
CA SER A 109 -9.16 -18.23 -51.73
C SER A 109 -7.65 -18.51 -51.76
N SER A 110 -7.05 -18.67 -50.58
CA SER A 110 -6.24 -19.86 -50.29
C SER A 110 -6.23 -20.12 -48.78
N SER A 111 -6.99 -21.15 -48.42
CA SER A 111 -6.97 -21.89 -47.17
C SER A 111 -5.70 -22.71 -47.01
N SER A 112 -5.22 -22.86 -45.77
CA SER A 112 -4.68 -24.13 -45.30
C SER A 112 -5.05 -24.32 -43.83
N SER A 113 -6.03 -25.20 -43.65
CA SER A 113 -6.53 -25.81 -42.44
C SER A 113 -5.55 -26.84 -41.86
N SER A 114 -5.49 -26.95 -40.54
CA SER A 114 -5.31 -28.24 -39.86
C SER A 114 -6.17 -28.29 -38.60
N SER A 115 -7.25 -29.08 -38.73
CA SER A 115 -8.08 -29.76 -37.72
C SER A 115 -7.31 -30.18 -36.45
N SER A 116 -7.75 -29.80 -35.25
CA SER A 116 -8.81 -30.40 -34.41
C SER A 116 -8.59 -31.85 -34.01
N SER A 117 -8.36 -32.08 -32.73
CA SER A 117 -8.72 -33.33 -32.03
C SER A 117 -9.19 -33.01 -30.63
N SER A 118 -10.51 -33.05 -30.45
CA SER A 118 -11.22 -33.15 -29.19
C SER A 118 -11.09 -34.58 -28.63
N SER A 119 -10.82 -34.69 -27.33
CA SER A 119 -11.12 -35.90 -26.56
C SER A 119 -11.84 -35.52 -25.29
N SER A 120 -13.11 -35.91 -25.23
CA SER A 120 -13.93 -35.99 -24.03
C SER A 120 -13.56 -37.21 -23.21
N SER A 121 -13.51 -37.08 -21.88
CA SER A 121 -13.75 -38.21 -20.98
C SER A 121 -14.31 -37.74 -19.65
N SER A 122 -15.32 -38.49 -19.24
CA SER A 122 -16.24 -38.36 -18.12
C SER A 122 -15.63 -38.48 -16.73
N SER A 123 -16.39 -37.89 -15.80
CA SER A 123 -16.42 -38.09 -14.35
C SER A 123 -16.14 -39.51 -13.83
N SER A 124 -15.37 -39.60 -12.76
CA SER A 124 -15.61 -40.57 -11.68
C SER A 124 -15.10 -40.03 -10.34
N SER A 125 -15.97 -40.17 -9.35
CA SER A 125 -15.77 -39.92 -7.93
C SER A 125 -14.99 -41.07 -7.28
N SER A 126 -14.02 -40.75 -6.43
CA SER A 126 -13.61 -41.65 -5.34
C SER A 126 -12.95 -40.87 -4.21
N SER A 127 -13.61 -40.92 -3.06
CA SER A 127 -13.08 -40.65 -1.73
C SER A 127 -11.95 -41.63 -1.37
N SER A 128 -10.84 -41.13 -0.82
CA SER A 128 -10.08 -41.84 0.20
C SER A 128 -9.09 -40.92 0.90
N SER A 129 -9.22 -40.90 2.22
CA SER A 129 -8.31 -40.44 3.25
C SER A 129 -6.89 -40.98 3.13
N SER A 130 -5.94 -40.20 3.68
CA SER A 130 -4.87 -40.61 4.62
C SER A 130 -3.42 -40.23 4.26
N SER A 131 -2.77 -39.73 5.32
CA SER A 131 -1.35 -39.85 5.70
C SER A 131 -0.27 -39.10 4.93
N SER A 132 0.20 -38.05 5.62
CA SER A 132 1.60 -37.71 5.87
C SER A 132 2.64 -38.79 5.56
N SER A 133 3.63 -38.42 4.74
CA SER A 133 5.00 -38.91 4.86
C SER A 133 5.96 -37.89 4.26
N SER A 134 6.74 -37.25 5.14
CA SER A 134 7.94 -36.50 4.82
C SER A 134 8.98 -37.45 4.20
N SER A 135 9.57 -37.05 3.08
CA SER A 135 10.77 -37.69 2.56
C SER A 135 11.90 -36.66 2.55
N SER A 136 12.93 -37.00 3.31
CA SER A 136 14.19 -36.31 3.47
C SER A 136 14.99 -36.39 2.16
N SER A 137 15.51 -35.24 1.72
CA SER A 137 16.62 -35.19 0.78
C SER A 137 17.77 -34.42 1.41
N SER A 138 18.93 -35.05 1.38
CA SER A 138 20.15 -34.69 2.10
C SER A 138 21.16 -33.99 1.19
N GLY A 139 21.76 -32.90 1.69
CA GLY A 139 23.06 -32.34 1.26
C GLY A 139 22.98 -31.23 0.20
N ALA A 140 23.64 -30.08 0.32
CA ALA A 140 24.68 -29.64 1.24
C ALA A 140 24.85 -28.10 1.15
N GLY A 141 25.29 -27.47 2.25
CA GLY A 141 25.86 -26.11 2.23
C GLY A 141 25.33 -25.11 3.28
N GLY A 142 25.07 -25.55 4.50
CA GLY A 142 24.55 -24.67 5.57
C GLY A 142 25.64 -23.81 6.23
N GLY A 143 25.48 -22.49 6.15
CA GLY A 143 25.94 -21.59 7.20
C GLY A 143 24.90 -21.62 8.32
N GLY A 144 25.01 -22.59 9.22
CA GLY A 144 24.08 -22.75 10.35
C GLY A 144 24.40 -21.77 11.47
N ASP A 145 23.35 -21.16 12.01
CA ASP A 145 23.35 -20.36 13.23
C ASP A 145 23.97 -21.16 14.40
N PRO A 146 24.96 -20.62 15.14
CA PRO A 146 25.60 -21.31 16.26
C PRO A 146 24.68 -21.59 17.47
N ASP A 147 23.40 -21.18 17.43
CA ASP A 147 22.42 -21.41 18.49
C ASP A 147 21.23 -22.31 18.07
N ALA A 148 21.41 -23.16 17.06
CA ALA A 148 20.40 -24.15 16.65
C ALA A 148 20.31 -25.32 17.65
N GLY A 149 20.00 -25.03 18.91
CA GLY A 149 19.38 -26.00 19.81
C GLY A 149 18.02 -26.43 19.27
N GLU A 150 17.56 -27.61 19.66
CA GLU A 150 16.20 -28.06 19.36
C GLU A 150 15.20 -27.06 19.98
N LEU A 151 14.30 -26.51 19.16
CA LEU A 151 13.25 -25.61 19.64
C LEU A 151 12.40 -26.35 20.68
N PRO A 152 12.04 -25.71 21.81
CA PRO A 152 11.31 -26.40 22.86
C PRO A 152 9.90 -26.80 22.40
N ASP A 153 9.44 -28.00 22.76
CA ASP A 153 8.08 -28.46 22.45
C ASP A 153 7.00 -27.84 23.37
N ALA A 154 7.41 -27.23 24.47
CA ALA A 154 6.54 -26.63 25.48
C ALA A 154 7.14 -25.33 26.01
N LEU A 155 6.29 -24.47 26.59
CA LEU A 155 6.76 -23.28 27.29
C LEU A 155 7.68 -23.68 28.45
N PRO A 156 8.79 -22.98 28.66
CA PRO A 156 9.62 -23.16 29.86
C PRO A 156 8.85 -22.69 31.10
N ASP A 157 9.30 -23.15 32.27
CA ASP A 157 8.80 -22.65 33.55
C ASP A 157 9.29 -21.22 33.77
N PHE A 158 8.42 -20.25 33.51
CA PHE A 158 8.66 -18.83 33.81
C PHE A 158 8.45 -18.56 35.30
N THR A 159 9.22 -17.64 35.86
CA THR A 159 9.04 -17.17 37.23
C THR A 159 7.75 -16.36 37.37
N ASP A 160 7.21 -16.25 38.59
CA ASP A 160 6.04 -15.39 38.87
C ASP A 160 6.25 -13.96 38.34
N ALA A 161 7.45 -13.40 38.51
CA ALA A 161 7.82 -12.07 38.03
C ALA A 161 7.81 -11.94 36.50
N GLU A 162 8.13 -13.00 35.77
CA GLU A 162 8.08 -13.04 34.30
C GLU A 162 6.65 -13.19 33.77
N LEU A 163 5.76 -13.78 34.57
CA LEU A 163 4.34 -13.93 34.25
C LEU A 163 3.52 -12.68 34.59
N GLU A 164 4.08 -11.73 35.36
CA GLU A 164 3.40 -10.48 35.72
C GLU A 164 2.92 -9.71 34.47
N PRO A 165 1.62 -9.36 34.39
CA PRO A 165 1.07 -8.61 33.26
C PRO A 165 1.60 -7.17 33.20
N VAL A 166 2.19 -6.79 32.08
CA VAL A 166 2.67 -5.43 31.79
C VAL A 166 2.00 -4.86 30.56
N THR A 167 1.86 -3.53 30.49
CA THR A 167 1.32 -2.86 29.31
C THR A 167 2.19 -3.13 28.08
N SER A 168 1.55 -3.56 26.99
CA SER A 168 2.21 -3.78 25.70
C SER A 168 2.15 -2.52 24.85
N ILE A 169 3.05 -2.44 23.86
CA ILE A 169 2.84 -1.60 22.68
C ILE A 169 1.62 -2.14 21.93
N ASP A 170 0.73 -1.23 21.54
CA ASP A 170 -0.54 -1.55 20.88
C ASP A 170 -0.72 -0.70 19.61
N GLY A 171 -0.97 -1.37 18.49
CA GLY A 171 -1.31 -0.77 17.20
C GLY A 171 -2.78 -0.93 16.82
N ILE A 172 -3.61 -1.41 17.75
CA ILE A 172 -5.05 -1.51 17.58
C ILE A 172 -5.68 -0.10 17.61
N PRO A 173 -6.65 0.21 16.72
CA PRO A 173 -7.31 1.51 16.69
C PRO A 173 -7.85 1.95 18.06
N ASN A 174 -7.72 3.25 18.34
CA ASN A 174 -8.28 3.91 19.52
C ASN A 174 -9.19 5.08 19.09
N PRO A 175 -10.02 5.64 19.99
CA PRO A 175 -10.95 6.69 19.63
C PRO A 175 -10.25 7.91 19.03
N LEU A 176 -10.64 8.26 17.81
CA LEU A 176 -10.16 9.44 17.09
C LEU A 176 -11.37 10.18 16.50
N PRO A 177 -11.79 11.32 17.09
CA PRO A 177 -12.99 12.02 16.66
C PRO A 177 -13.02 12.30 15.16
N GLY A 178 -14.08 11.83 14.49
CA GLY A 178 -14.25 11.98 13.05
C GLY A 178 -13.51 10.94 12.19
N VAL A 179 -12.76 10.02 12.80
CA VAL A 179 -12.05 8.93 12.10
C VAL A 179 -12.49 7.56 12.61
N TYR A 180 -12.43 7.35 13.93
CA TYR A 180 -12.90 6.13 14.61
C TYR A 180 -13.98 6.51 15.61
N MET A 181 -15.19 5.98 15.40
CA MET A 181 -16.35 6.19 16.27
C MET A 181 -16.69 4.91 17.03
N ASP A 182 -16.67 4.97 18.37
CA ASP A 182 -16.99 3.82 19.23
C ASP A 182 -18.46 3.43 19.09
N LEU A 183 -18.72 2.18 18.69
CA LEU A 183 -20.05 1.59 18.65
C LEU A 183 -20.33 0.72 19.90
N GLY A 184 -19.35 0.58 20.79
CA GLY A 184 -19.43 -0.15 22.04
C GLY A 184 -18.71 -1.50 22.02
N PRO A 185 -18.79 -2.27 23.12
CA PRO A 185 -18.06 -3.53 23.26
C PRO A 185 -18.41 -4.55 22.18
N ALA A 186 -17.39 -5.22 21.66
CA ALA A 186 -17.55 -6.28 20.68
C ALA A 186 -18.26 -7.50 21.29
N ASN A 187 -18.99 -8.24 20.46
CA ASN A 187 -19.66 -9.48 20.87
C ASN A 187 -18.61 -10.50 21.38
N PRO A 188 -18.67 -10.97 22.64
CA PRO A 188 -17.67 -11.88 23.21
C PRO A 188 -17.57 -13.23 22.49
N ASN A 189 -18.60 -13.62 21.73
CA ASN A 189 -18.63 -14.86 20.94
C ASN A 189 -18.16 -14.68 19.49
N ALA A 190 -17.92 -13.44 19.05
CA ALA A 190 -17.38 -13.15 17.73
C ALA A 190 -15.92 -13.64 17.62
N GLU A 191 -15.48 -13.80 16.39
CA GLU A 191 -14.11 -14.19 16.05
C GLU A 191 -13.29 -12.97 15.65
N PHE A 192 -12.01 -13.00 15.97
CA PHE A 192 -11.04 -11.97 15.57
C PHE A 192 -9.84 -12.63 14.88
N ARG A 193 -9.08 -11.79 14.19
CA ARG A 193 -7.69 -12.04 13.77
C ARG A 193 -6.84 -10.83 14.13
N SER A 194 -5.57 -11.06 14.44
CA SER A 194 -4.68 -10.02 14.98
C SER A 194 -3.22 -10.34 14.65
N LEU A 195 -2.41 -9.30 14.53
CA LEU A 195 -0.97 -9.43 14.30
C LEU A 195 -0.17 -9.11 15.56
N ILE A 196 0.82 -9.96 15.86
CA ILE A 196 1.95 -9.63 16.75
C ILE A 196 3.18 -9.34 15.90
N ALA A 197 3.80 -8.19 16.13
CA ALA A 197 5.06 -7.81 15.51
C ALA A 197 6.26 -8.18 16.39
N PHE A 198 7.40 -8.44 15.75
CA PHE A 198 8.67 -8.74 16.41
C PHE A 198 9.75 -7.73 15.98
N PRO A 199 10.63 -7.28 16.90
CA PRO A 199 11.66 -6.31 16.57
C PRO A 199 12.78 -6.95 15.74
N MET A 200 13.23 -6.25 14.69
CA MET A 200 14.48 -6.62 14.04
C MET A 200 15.68 -6.48 14.98
N ARG A 201 16.65 -7.37 14.83
CA ARG A 201 17.96 -7.28 15.46
C ARG A 201 18.87 -6.30 14.72
N ASP A 202 19.70 -5.61 15.48
CA ASP A 202 20.79 -4.78 14.97
C ASP A 202 20.35 -3.75 13.90
N LYS A 203 19.19 -3.11 14.10
CA LYS A 203 18.65 -2.11 13.16
C LYS A 203 19.67 -1.04 12.77
N ALA A 204 20.44 -0.52 13.71
CA ALA A 204 21.46 0.51 13.42
C ALA A 204 22.54 0.00 12.44
N LEU A 205 23.00 -1.25 12.62
CA LEU A 205 23.95 -1.88 11.70
C LEU A 205 23.31 -2.12 10.32
N LEU A 206 22.04 -2.51 10.27
CA LEU A 206 21.32 -2.65 9.00
C LEU A 206 21.18 -1.31 8.28
N GLN A 207 20.90 -0.21 9.00
CA GLN A 207 20.85 1.14 8.40
C GLN A 207 22.20 1.57 7.81
N GLU A 208 23.29 1.32 8.54
CA GLU A 208 24.65 1.59 8.06
C GLU A 208 25.00 0.71 6.84
N THR A 209 24.64 -0.56 6.88
CA THR A 209 24.85 -1.48 5.74
C THR A 209 24.10 -1.00 4.51
N ILE A 210 22.84 -0.58 4.67
CA ILE A 210 22.05 -0.02 3.57
C ILE A 210 22.71 1.27 3.04
N SER A 211 23.18 2.19 3.90
CA SER A 211 23.81 3.42 3.41
C SER A 211 25.03 3.13 2.52
N HIS A 212 25.83 2.12 2.89
CA HIS A 212 26.96 1.62 2.10
C HIS A 212 26.55 0.94 0.78
N ILE A 213 25.44 0.19 0.76
CA ILE A 213 24.92 -0.48 -0.45
C ILE A 213 24.46 0.55 -1.50
N TYR A 214 24.06 1.74 -1.09
CA TYR A 214 23.50 2.77 -1.97
C TYR A 214 24.40 4.02 -2.11
N ASP A 215 25.65 3.96 -1.66
CA ASP A 215 26.67 4.97 -1.94
C ASP A 215 27.55 4.55 -3.13
N PRO A 216 27.46 5.21 -4.31
CA PRO A 216 28.28 4.89 -5.48
C PRO A 216 29.79 4.97 -5.26
N GLY A 217 30.25 5.65 -4.21
CA GLY A 217 31.67 5.74 -3.83
C GLY A 217 32.15 4.58 -2.94
N HIS A 218 31.23 3.77 -2.41
CA HIS A 218 31.56 2.72 -1.45
C HIS A 218 31.78 1.36 -2.15
N PRO A 219 32.71 0.50 -1.68
CA PRO A 219 32.95 -0.82 -2.29
C PRO A 219 31.75 -1.78 -2.26
N MET A 220 30.80 -1.58 -1.33
CA MET A 220 29.57 -2.37 -1.24
C MET A 220 28.44 -1.84 -2.14
N PHE A 221 28.69 -0.84 -2.98
CA PHE A 221 27.66 -0.29 -3.86
C PHE A 221 26.99 -1.40 -4.68
N ARG A 222 25.68 -1.57 -4.51
CA ARG A 222 24.84 -2.61 -5.14
C ARG A 222 25.18 -4.05 -4.78
N ASP A 223 26.02 -4.26 -3.77
CA ASP A 223 26.29 -5.57 -3.18
C ASP A 223 25.19 -5.89 -2.14
N TYR A 224 24.02 -6.27 -2.65
CA TYR A 224 22.83 -6.52 -1.83
C TYR A 224 23.00 -7.74 -0.92
N MET A 225 22.37 -7.70 0.26
CA MET A 225 22.33 -8.85 1.15
C MET A 225 21.55 -10.00 0.51
N THR A 226 21.96 -11.23 0.76
CA THR A 226 21.10 -12.40 0.52
C THR A 226 20.02 -12.49 1.60
N ALA A 227 18.89 -13.14 1.28
CA ALA A 227 17.84 -13.41 2.26
C ALA A 227 18.38 -14.17 3.48
N ASP A 228 19.20 -15.20 3.27
CA ASP A 228 19.81 -15.98 4.36
C ASP A 228 20.70 -15.13 5.27
N ALA A 229 21.51 -14.23 4.70
CA ALA A 229 22.35 -13.33 5.48
C ALA A 229 21.50 -12.36 6.31
N TRP A 230 20.43 -11.83 5.73
CA TRP A 230 19.49 -10.97 6.46
C TRP A 230 18.77 -11.73 7.58
N MET A 231 18.31 -12.96 7.32
CA MET A 231 17.68 -13.82 8.33
C MET A 231 18.61 -14.13 9.49
N ALA A 232 19.87 -14.44 9.20
CA ALA A 232 20.88 -14.75 10.21
C ALA A 232 21.26 -13.53 11.07
N GLN A 233 21.26 -12.33 10.51
CA GLN A 233 21.78 -11.13 11.19
C GLN A 233 20.69 -10.24 11.79
N HIS A 234 19.55 -10.10 11.12
CA HIS A 234 18.57 -9.03 11.42
C HIS A 234 17.15 -9.53 11.70
N ALA A 235 16.77 -10.74 11.24
CA ALA A 235 15.46 -11.28 11.59
C ALA A 235 15.35 -11.52 13.10
N PRO A 236 14.14 -11.43 13.69
CA PRO A 236 13.89 -11.83 15.06
C PRO A 236 14.42 -13.25 15.35
N PRO A 237 14.93 -13.54 16.57
CA PRO A 237 15.35 -14.88 16.94
C PRO A 237 14.22 -15.90 16.74
N GLU A 238 14.54 -17.07 16.17
CA GLU A 238 13.54 -18.12 15.95
C GLU A 238 12.90 -18.59 17.25
N ALA A 239 13.72 -18.74 18.29
CA ALA A 239 13.27 -19.16 19.61
C ALA A 239 12.24 -18.20 20.20
N ASP A 240 12.40 -16.88 20.03
CA ASP A 240 11.45 -15.91 20.58
C ASP A 240 10.11 -15.95 19.87
N VAL A 241 10.11 -16.04 18.53
CA VAL A 241 8.89 -16.18 17.73
C VAL A 241 8.18 -17.48 18.07
N HIS A 242 8.93 -18.57 18.22
CA HIS A 242 8.40 -19.89 18.58
C HIS A 242 7.79 -19.91 19.99
N LEU A 243 8.45 -19.29 20.99
CA LEU A 243 7.90 -19.20 22.35
C LEU A 243 6.60 -18.40 22.40
N VAL A 244 6.53 -17.27 21.69
CA VAL A 244 5.29 -16.46 21.61
C VAL A 244 4.18 -17.23 20.89
N LYS A 245 4.50 -17.99 19.83
CA LYS A 245 3.54 -18.90 19.19
C LYS A 245 2.99 -19.94 20.17
N LEU A 246 3.87 -20.66 20.88
CA LEU A 246 3.46 -21.65 21.88
C LEU A 246 2.59 -21.03 22.98
N TRP A 247 2.90 -19.80 23.39
CA TRP A 247 2.07 -19.07 24.35
C TRP A 247 0.68 -18.80 23.82
N LEU A 248 0.55 -18.24 22.61
CA LEU A 248 -0.76 -18.02 21.99
C LEU A 248 -1.58 -19.31 21.88
N GLU A 249 -0.94 -20.42 21.49
CA GLU A 249 -1.60 -21.74 21.41
C GLU A 249 -2.01 -22.27 22.79
N SER A 250 -1.16 -22.10 23.81
CA SER A 250 -1.48 -22.48 25.20
C SER A 250 -2.64 -21.66 25.78
N GLU A 251 -2.79 -20.41 25.32
CA GLU A 251 -3.90 -19.54 25.67
C GLU A 251 -5.17 -19.88 24.86
N GLY A 252 -5.14 -20.84 23.95
CA GLY A 252 -6.30 -21.31 23.19
C GLY A 252 -6.58 -20.52 21.91
N PHE A 253 -5.60 -19.75 21.42
CA PHE A 253 -5.64 -19.16 20.09
C PHE A 253 -5.11 -20.13 19.03
N THR A 254 -5.44 -19.88 17.76
CA THR A 254 -4.80 -20.54 16.62
C THR A 254 -3.81 -19.60 15.97
N VAL A 255 -2.67 -20.12 15.52
CA VAL A 255 -1.62 -19.35 14.84
C VAL A 255 -1.43 -19.88 13.41
N PRO A 256 -2.30 -19.52 12.46
CA PRO A 256 -2.27 -20.09 11.11
C PRO A 256 -1.11 -19.56 10.26
N TYR A 257 -0.59 -18.35 10.55
CA TYR A 257 0.48 -17.75 9.76
C TYR A 257 1.61 -17.17 10.63
N VAL A 258 2.83 -17.53 10.26
CA VAL A 258 4.08 -16.92 10.72
C VAL A 258 4.79 -16.41 9.47
N ALA A 259 5.10 -15.12 9.42
CA ALA A 259 5.74 -14.53 8.24
C ALA A 259 7.12 -15.15 8.02
N THR A 260 7.49 -15.30 6.74
CA THR A 260 8.76 -15.94 6.32
C THR A 260 10.01 -15.24 6.87
N ASN A 261 9.91 -13.93 7.11
CA ASN A 261 10.97 -13.11 7.70
C ASN A 261 10.91 -13.01 9.22
N ARG A 262 10.02 -13.76 9.88
CA ARG A 262 9.80 -13.80 11.33
C ARG A 262 9.34 -12.48 11.97
N LEU A 263 9.00 -11.45 11.20
CA LEU A 263 8.58 -10.16 11.74
C LEU A 263 7.13 -10.14 12.24
N LEU A 264 6.29 -11.07 11.78
CA LEU A 264 4.87 -11.09 12.11
C LEU A 264 4.38 -12.51 12.41
N ILE A 265 3.53 -12.61 13.42
CA ILE A 265 2.62 -13.72 13.64
C ILE A 265 1.19 -13.22 13.47
N GLU A 266 0.36 -13.97 12.77
CA GLU A 266 -1.09 -13.80 12.81
C GLU A 266 -1.72 -14.85 13.72
N PHE A 267 -2.66 -14.42 14.56
CA PHE A 267 -3.37 -15.31 15.47
C PHE A 267 -4.86 -14.95 15.57
N GLN A 268 -5.67 -15.99 15.81
CA GLN A 268 -7.12 -15.94 15.77
C GLN A 268 -7.75 -16.58 17.00
N GLY A 269 -8.98 -16.16 17.31
CA GLY A 269 -9.78 -16.78 18.36
C GLY A 269 -11.07 -16.05 18.65
N LYS A 270 -11.61 -16.26 19.85
CA LYS A 270 -12.81 -15.57 20.33
C LYS A 270 -12.47 -14.25 21.02
N VAL A 271 -13.30 -13.23 20.80
CA VAL A 271 -13.18 -11.91 21.46
C VAL A 271 -13.14 -12.04 22.98
N SER A 272 -13.96 -12.92 23.57
CA SER A 272 -13.93 -13.17 25.03
C SER A 272 -12.55 -13.60 25.52
N ARG A 273 -11.89 -14.49 24.78
CA ARG A 273 -10.57 -14.99 25.14
C ARG A 273 -9.48 -13.94 24.91
N PHE A 274 -9.58 -13.14 23.84
CA PHE A 274 -8.72 -11.99 23.64
C PHE A 274 -8.79 -11.04 24.84
N ASN A 275 -10.01 -10.65 25.25
CA ASN A 275 -10.21 -9.74 26.37
C ASN A 275 -9.61 -10.27 27.69
N GLU A 276 -9.74 -11.58 27.95
CA GLU A 276 -9.17 -12.22 29.13
C GLU A 276 -7.64 -12.23 29.12
N VAL A 277 -7.04 -12.74 28.04
CA VAL A 277 -5.58 -12.93 27.92
C VAL A 277 -4.85 -11.60 27.87
N PHE A 278 -5.37 -10.65 27.09
CA PHE A 278 -4.76 -9.35 26.89
C PHE A 278 -5.23 -8.29 27.90
N GLN A 279 -6.06 -8.68 28.87
CA GLN A 279 -6.62 -7.82 29.93
C GLN A 279 -7.17 -6.48 29.41
N THR A 280 -7.90 -6.54 28.30
CA THR A 280 -8.51 -5.38 27.64
C THR A 280 -9.95 -5.70 27.22
N THR A 281 -10.64 -4.74 26.61
CA THR A 281 -11.95 -4.95 25.99
C THR A 281 -11.89 -4.49 24.55
N LEU A 282 -12.08 -5.42 23.62
CA LEU A 282 -12.32 -5.07 22.22
C LEU A 282 -13.68 -4.40 22.06
N HIS A 283 -13.68 -3.28 21.36
CA HIS A 283 -14.83 -2.53 20.91
C HIS A 283 -14.96 -2.65 19.39
N VAL A 284 -16.17 -2.42 18.89
CA VAL A 284 -16.37 -2.19 17.45
C VAL A 284 -16.24 -0.69 17.21
N PHE A 285 -15.33 -0.30 16.32
CA PHE A 285 -15.24 1.06 15.81
C PHE A 285 -15.77 1.11 14.40
N GLU A 286 -16.61 2.11 14.12
CA GLU A 286 -16.89 2.54 12.75
C GLU A 286 -15.75 3.45 12.29
N ARG A 287 -15.12 3.10 11.17
CA ARG A 287 -14.04 3.84 10.52
C ARG A 287 -14.55 4.46 9.22
N GLU A 288 -14.28 5.74 8.98
CA GLU A 288 -14.49 6.34 7.65
C GLU A 288 -13.78 5.50 6.57
N ASN A 289 -14.42 5.26 5.43
CA ASN A 289 -13.81 4.44 4.40
C ASN A 289 -12.57 5.15 3.83
N PRO A 290 -11.40 4.47 3.79
CA PRO A 290 -10.20 5.03 3.18
C PRO A 290 -10.40 5.39 1.70
N GLN A 291 -11.29 4.67 1.02
CA GLN A 291 -11.67 4.95 -0.36
C GLN A 291 -12.84 5.92 -0.39
N GLN A 292 -12.59 7.11 -0.96
CA GLN A 292 -13.57 8.18 -1.04
C GLN A 292 -14.89 7.71 -1.68
N GLY A 293 -16.00 7.93 -0.99
CA GLY A 293 -17.36 7.65 -1.48
C GLY A 293 -17.90 6.26 -1.14
N ASN A 294 -17.10 5.40 -0.53
CA ASN A 294 -17.56 4.11 0.00
C ASN A 294 -18.13 4.24 1.43
N PRO A 295 -19.04 3.34 1.87
CA PRO A 295 -19.59 3.37 3.22
C PRO A 295 -18.51 3.10 4.27
N PRO A 296 -18.64 3.65 5.50
CA PRO A 296 -17.77 3.31 6.61
C PRO A 296 -17.61 1.81 6.82
N ILE A 297 -16.47 1.40 7.38
CA ILE A 297 -16.14 0.01 7.66
C ILE A 297 -15.99 -0.21 9.16
N ASP A 298 -16.45 -1.37 9.63
CA ASP A 298 -16.24 -1.77 11.01
C ASP A 298 -14.86 -2.43 11.17
N VAL A 299 -14.16 -2.01 12.22
CA VAL A 299 -12.89 -2.58 12.70
C VAL A 299 -12.99 -2.85 14.20
N TYR A 300 -12.08 -3.67 14.73
CA TYR A 300 -11.93 -3.76 16.19
C TYR A 300 -11.01 -2.66 16.69
N GLY A 301 -11.27 -2.19 17.90
CA GLY A 301 -10.29 -1.40 18.61
C GLY A 301 -10.37 -1.49 20.13
N THR A 302 -9.54 -0.71 20.81
CA THR A 302 -9.40 -0.70 22.27
C THR A 302 -9.60 0.71 22.84
N LEU A 303 -10.18 0.79 24.03
CA LEU A 303 -10.23 2.03 24.82
C LEU A 303 -9.08 2.13 25.82
N GLU A 304 -8.57 0.98 26.27
CA GLU A 304 -7.52 0.86 27.27
C GLU A 304 -6.36 0.04 26.70
N PRO A 305 -5.10 0.40 27.02
CA PRO A 305 -3.93 -0.37 26.59
C PRO A 305 -4.02 -1.82 27.04
N LEU A 306 -3.69 -2.74 26.13
CA LEU A 306 -3.62 -4.15 26.45
C LEU A 306 -2.37 -4.51 27.27
N LYS A 307 -2.44 -5.64 27.96
CA LYS A 307 -1.33 -6.21 28.73
C LYS A 307 -0.95 -7.59 28.24
N VAL A 308 0.32 -7.95 28.42
CA VAL A 308 0.86 -9.28 28.16
C VAL A 308 1.83 -9.65 29.30
N PRO A 309 2.16 -10.95 29.49
CA PRO A 309 3.21 -11.33 30.43
C PRO A 309 4.53 -10.61 30.13
N LEU A 310 5.30 -10.25 31.16
CA LEU A 310 6.57 -9.54 31.02
C LEU A 310 7.53 -10.21 30.03
N TRP A 311 7.64 -11.54 30.06
CA TRP A 311 8.53 -12.27 29.14
C TRP A 311 8.09 -12.16 27.66
N VAL A 312 6.78 -12.01 27.40
CA VAL A 312 6.23 -11.77 26.06
C VAL A 312 6.54 -10.33 25.64
N ALA A 313 6.27 -9.35 26.52
CA ALA A 313 6.51 -7.93 26.25
C ALA A 313 7.98 -7.64 25.90
N GLN A 314 8.92 -8.40 26.45
CA GLN A 314 10.36 -8.27 26.16
C GLN A 314 10.77 -8.81 24.77
N ARG A 315 9.90 -9.59 24.11
CA ARG A 315 10.20 -10.28 22.83
C ARG A 315 9.44 -9.70 21.64
N ILE A 316 8.32 -9.02 21.88
CA ILE A 316 7.46 -8.50 20.82
C ILE A 316 7.65 -6.99 20.63
N GLY A 317 7.42 -6.52 19.41
CA GLY A 317 7.26 -5.10 19.07
C GLY A 317 5.86 -4.57 19.38
N GLY A 318 4.91 -5.47 19.69
CA GLY A 318 3.54 -5.16 20.11
C GLY A 318 2.50 -6.04 19.44
N VAL A 319 1.25 -5.94 19.90
CA VAL A 319 0.08 -6.42 19.16
C VAL A 319 -0.36 -5.26 18.28
N ILE A 320 -0.21 -5.37 16.96
CA ILE A 320 -0.21 -4.20 16.08
C ILE A 320 -1.49 -4.02 15.27
N THR A 321 -2.38 -5.01 15.25
CA THR A 321 -3.71 -4.91 14.60
C THR A 321 -4.72 -5.79 15.31
N ALA A 322 -6.01 -5.50 15.16
CA ALA A 322 -7.09 -6.42 15.44
C ALA A 322 -8.25 -6.17 14.47
N ASP A 323 -8.71 -7.22 13.81
CA ASP A 323 -9.76 -7.14 12.80
C ASP A 323 -10.77 -8.28 12.97
N PHE A 324 -11.93 -8.11 12.34
CA PHE A 324 -12.91 -9.19 12.17
C PHE A 324 -12.27 -10.39 11.47
N ALA A 325 -12.73 -11.59 11.82
CA ALA A 325 -12.36 -12.81 11.14
C ALA A 325 -12.60 -12.72 9.62
N ALA A 326 -11.77 -13.44 8.87
CA ALA A 326 -11.86 -13.52 7.41
C ALA A 326 -13.24 -14.06 6.97
N ASP A 327 -13.80 -13.46 5.91
CA ASP A 327 -15.01 -13.97 5.28
C ASP A 327 -14.69 -15.26 4.52
N LYS A 328 -15.37 -16.34 4.88
CA LYS A 328 -15.16 -17.68 4.31
C LYS A 328 -15.99 -17.91 3.05
N THR A 329 -16.75 -16.92 2.60
CA THR A 329 -17.57 -17.00 1.39
C THR A 329 -16.66 -17.09 0.16
N PRO A 330 -16.73 -18.18 -0.62
CA PRO A 330 -15.89 -18.32 -1.79
C PRO A 330 -16.31 -17.34 -2.88
N LEU A 331 -15.33 -16.83 -3.61
CA LEU A 331 -15.58 -16.02 -4.79
C LEU A 331 -16.39 -16.77 -5.83
N THR A 332 -17.34 -16.07 -6.45
CA THR A 332 -18.03 -16.57 -7.63
C THR A 332 -17.00 -16.83 -8.75
N PRO A 333 -17.00 -18.05 -9.36
CA PRO A 333 -16.11 -18.36 -10.47
C PRO A 333 -16.27 -17.39 -11.64
N GLU A 334 -15.20 -17.21 -12.42
CA GLU A 334 -15.21 -16.29 -13.54
C GLU A 334 -16.09 -16.77 -14.71
N GLY A 335 -17.24 -16.14 -14.89
CA GLY A 335 -18.05 -16.25 -16.12
C GLY A 335 -17.46 -15.48 -17.31
N GLY A 336 -18.11 -15.57 -18.47
CA GLY A 336 -17.77 -14.79 -19.68
C GLY A 336 -16.52 -15.26 -20.44
N GLY A 337 -16.10 -14.47 -21.42
CA GLY A 337 -14.89 -14.69 -22.24
C GLY A 337 -14.04 -13.43 -22.34
N ILE A 338 -12.87 -13.54 -22.99
CA ILE A 338 -12.02 -12.39 -23.28
C ILE A 338 -12.70 -11.54 -24.36
N MET A 339 -12.89 -10.25 -24.08
CA MET A 339 -13.55 -9.29 -24.95
C MET A 339 -12.52 -8.30 -25.52
N VAL A 340 -12.05 -8.57 -26.72
CA VAL A 340 -11.09 -7.70 -27.41
C VAL A 340 -11.86 -6.64 -28.20
N GLN A 341 -11.84 -5.41 -27.70
CA GLN A 341 -12.44 -4.26 -28.35
C GLN A 341 -11.46 -3.08 -28.33
N PRO A 342 -10.83 -2.73 -29.46
CA PRO A 342 -9.95 -1.58 -29.55
C PRO A 342 -10.62 -0.31 -29.02
N GLN A 343 -9.96 0.35 -28.07
CA GLN A 343 -10.52 1.54 -27.45
C GLN A 343 -10.24 2.78 -28.31
N SER A 344 -11.29 3.58 -28.54
CA SER A 344 -11.09 4.97 -28.95
C SER A 344 -10.50 5.74 -27.77
N VAL A 345 -9.40 6.44 -27.99
CA VAL A 345 -8.68 7.18 -26.93
C VAL A 345 -8.83 8.68 -27.17
N PRO A 346 -9.86 9.33 -26.61
CA PRO A 346 -9.98 10.78 -26.63
C PRO A 346 -8.72 11.49 -26.12
N THR A 347 -8.55 12.76 -26.48
CA THR A 347 -7.38 13.56 -26.05
C THR A 347 -7.27 13.62 -24.52
N ASN A 348 -8.39 13.69 -23.80
CA ASN A 348 -8.50 13.73 -22.33
C ASN A 348 -8.62 12.35 -21.65
N ARG A 349 -8.11 11.29 -22.29
CA ARG A 349 -7.99 9.96 -21.70
C ARG A 349 -6.58 9.41 -21.91
N GLN A 350 -6.11 8.60 -20.98
CA GLN A 350 -4.82 7.93 -21.09
C GLN A 350 -4.96 6.49 -21.57
N SER A 351 -4.17 6.15 -22.59
CA SER A 351 -3.88 4.76 -22.94
C SER A 351 -2.48 4.37 -22.48
N PRO A 352 -2.17 3.07 -22.39
CA PRO A 352 -0.81 2.60 -22.10
C PRO A 352 0.26 3.25 -23.01
N ALA A 353 -0.04 3.42 -24.30
CA ALA A 353 0.86 4.07 -25.25
C ALA A 353 1.11 5.55 -24.95
N LYS A 354 0.07 6.32 -24.54
CA LYS A 354 0.23 7.73 -24.14
C LYS A 354 1.10 7.85 -22.89
N ILE A 355 0.87 7.01 -21.89
CA ILE A 355 1.65 6.98 -20.65
C ILE A 355 3.10 6.59 -20.91
N ALA A 356 3.32 5.52 -21.69
CA ALA A 356 4.65 5.11 -22.10
C ALA A 356 5.42 6.25 -22.80
N LYS A 357 4.74 7.01 -23.67
CA LYS A 357 5.32 8.18 -24.34
C LYS A 357 5.58 9.34 -23.38
N ALA A 358 4.67 9.64 -22.47
CA ALA A 358 4.81 10.75 -21.51
C ALA A 358 6.07 10.57 -20.65
N TYR A 359 6.34 9.33 -20.24
CA TYR A 359 7.45 9.00 -19.33
C TYR A 359 8.65 8.35 -20.03
N GLY A 360 8.73 8.39 -21.38
CA GLY A 360 9.90 7.93 -22.15
C GLY A 360 10.14 6.42 -22.14
N VAL A 361 9.14 5.61 -21.78
CA VAL A 361 9.18 4.14 -21.82
C VAL A 361 9.14 3.63 -23.26
N ASP A 362 8.43 4.35 -24.14
CA ASP A 362 8.34 4.05 -25.57
C ASP A 362 9.71 4.03 -26.27
N GLN A 363 10.65 4.84 -25.81
CA GLN A 363 12.03 4.84 -26.28
C GLN A 363 12.74 3.53 -25.92
N LEU A 364 12.55 3.02 -24.69
CA LEU A 364 13.08 1.73 -24.28
C LEU A 364 12.41 0.56 -25.02
N TYR A 365 11.10 0.66 -25.30
CA TYR A 365 10.41 -0.30 -26.17
C TYR A 365 11.00 -0.34 -27.58
N GLY A 366 11.36 0.82 -28.15
CA GLY A 366 12.03 0.92 -29.45
C GLY A 366 13.40 0.25 -29.48
N MET A 367 14.03 0.07 -28.32
CA MET A 367 15.28 -0.68 -28.14
C MET A 367 15.06 -2.16 -27.81
N GLY A 368 13.81 -2.62 -27.73
CA GLY A 368 13.44 -4.01 -27.41
C GLY A 368 13.25 -4.31 -25.92
N TYR A 369 13.42 -3.32 -25.03
CA TYR A 369 13.24 -3.54 -23.59
C TYR A 369 11.79 -3.37 -23.18
N ARG A 370 11.16 -4.44 -22.67
CA ARG A 370 9.75 -4.39 -22.20
C ARG A 370 9.54 -5.01 -20.81
N GLY A 371 10.61 -5.18 -20.03
CA GLY A 371 10.58 -5.82 -18.71
C GLY A 371 10.95 -7.30 -18.68
N GLN A 372 11.42 -7.90 -19.79
CA GLN A 372 11.78 -9.31 -19.83
C GLN A 372 12.80 -9.69 -18.74
N GLY A 373 12.58 -10.83 -18.09
CA GLY A 373 13.43 -11.35 -17.02
C GLY A 373 13.24 -10.67 -15.66
N VAL A 374 12.43 -9.60 -15.59
CA VAL A 374 12.10 -8.92 -14.34
C VAL A 374 10.81 -9.49 -13.75
N LYS A 375 10.81 -9.75 -12.45
CA LYS A 375 9.60 -10.07 -11.68
C LYS A 375 9.15 -8.82 -10.91
N LEU A 376 7.93 -8.37 -11.20
CA LEU A 376 7.29 -7.21 -10.58
C LEU A 376 6.18 -7.70 -9.63
N GLY A 377 6.38 -7.46 -8.34
CA GLY A 377 5.43 -7.73 -7.28
C GLY A 377 4.33 -6.67 -7.21
N VAL A 378 3.08 -7.10 -7.02
CA VAL A 378 1.92 -6.24 -6.77
C VAL A 378 1.22 -6.75 -5.51
N THR A 379 1.12 -5.92 -4.48
CA THR A 379 0.40 -6.25 -3.23
C THR A 379 -1.07 -5.86 -3.37
N VAL A 380 -1.98 -6.79 -3.04
CA VAL A 380 -3.42 -6.57 -3.21
C VAL A 380 -4.25 -7.15 -2.07
N GLY A 381 -5.39 -6.51 -1.78
CA GLY A 381 -6.38 -6.97 -0.79
C GLY A 381 -7.69 -7.52 -1.36
N ALA A 382 -7.71 -7.91 -2.63
CA ALA A 382 -8.85 -8.57 -3.27
C ALA A 382 -8.40 -9.37 -4.52
N MET A 383 -9.32 -10.09 -5.16
CA MET A 383 -9.04 -10.78 -6.43
C MET A 383 -9.54 -10.00 -7.66
N PHE A 384 -8.75 -10.04 -8.73
CA PHE A 384 -9.11 -9.58 -10.08
C PHE A 384 -9.63 -10.73 -10.95
N ARG A 385 -10.25 -10.42 -12.08
CA ARG A 385 -10.63 -11.43 -13.08
C ARG A 385 -9.56 -11.57 -14.15
N TYR A 386 -9.02 -12.77 -14.37
CA TYR A 386 -8.02 -13.02 -15.41
C TYR A 386 -8.53 -12.60 -16.80
N LYS A 387 -9.78 -12.93 -17.10
CA LYS A 387 -10.41 -12.56 -18.38
C LYS A 387 -10.52 -11.05 -18.56
N ASP A 388 -10.69 -10.31 -17.47
CA ASP A 388 -10.79 -8.85 -17.54
C ASP A 388 -9.42 -8.24 -17.85
N LEU A 389 -8.35 -8.71 -17.19
CA LEU A 389 -6.98 -8.31 -17.51
C LEU A 389 -6.60 -8.57 -18.98
N GLN A 390 -6.89 -9.78 -19.47
CA GLN A 390 -6.63 -10.15 -20.86
C GLN A 390 -7.46 -9.32 -21.83
N SER A 391 -8.70 -8.99 -21.49
CA SER A 391 -9.55 -8.10 -22.32
C SER A 391 -8.96 -6.70 -22.40
N PHE A 392 -8.48 -6.15 -21.28
CA PHE A 392 -7.79 -4.86 -21.24
C PHE A 392 -6.52 -4.85 -22.10
N TRP A 393 -5.60 -5.78 -21.84
CA TRP A 393 -4.31 -5.82 -22.54
C TRP A 393 -4.49 -6.03 -24.04
N GLN A 394 -5.27 -7.04 -24.44
CA GLN A 394 -5.46 -7.34 -25.86
C GLN A 394 -6.20 -6.21 -26.60
N SER A 395 -7.11 -5.50 -25.93
CA SER A 395 -7.79 -4.32 -26.51
C SER A 395 -6.85 -3.13 -26.75
N PHE A 396 -5.73 -3.06 -26.01
CA PHE A 396 -4.63 -2.12 -26.26
C PHE A 396 -3.48 -2.74 -27.08
N ALA A 397 -3.71 -3.89 -27.72
CA ALA A 397 -2.72 -4.65 -28.50
C ALA A 397 -1.47 -5.05 -27.70
N ILE A 398 -1.66 -5.34 -26.41
CA ILE A 398 -0.64 -5.83 -25.49
C ILE A 398 -0.87 -7.34 -25.32
N ILE A 399 0.15 -8.13 -25.64
CA ILE A 399 0.16 -9.57 -25.44
C ILE A 399 1.11 -9.88 -24.30
N ARG A 400 0.60 -10.51 -23.25
CA ARG A 400 1.36 -10.92 -22.07
C ARG A 400 0.67 -12.07 -21.35
N ASP A 401 1.47 -12.78 -20.57
CA ASP A 401 0.99 -13.88 -19.73
C ASP A 401 0.17 -13.35 -18.54
N ASP A 402 -0.69 -14.23 -18.03
CA ASP A 402 -1.44 -13.99 -16.80
C ASP A 402 -0.49 -13.83 -15.59
N PRO A 403 -0.89 -13.04 -14.58
CA PRO A 403 -0.12 -12.90 -13.34
C PRO A 403 -0.06 -14.23 -12.57
N VAL A 404 1.03 -14.44 -11.84
CA VAL A 404 1.17 -15.54 -10.88
C VAL A 404 0.66 -15.06 -9.52
N VAL A 405 -0.38 -15.69 -9.00
CA VAL A 405 -1.00 -15.31 -7.72
C VAL A 405 -0.48 -16.17 -6.58
N THR A 406 -0.07 -15.50 -5.51
CA THR A 406 0.28 -16.09 -4.22
C THR A 406 -0.65 -15.54 -3.15
N TYR A 407 -1.37 -16.43 -2.46
CA TYR A 407 -2.09 -16.05 -1.25
C TYR A 407 -1.12 -15.99 -0.09
N THR A 408 -1.00 -14.81 0.53
CA THR A 408 -0.12 -14.58 1.69
C THR A 408 -0.80 -15.01 2.99
N MET A 409 -2.13 -15.00 3.01
CA MET A 409 -2.99 -15.43 4.12
C MET A 409 -4.18 -16.22 3.59
N GLU A 410 -5.37 -16.09 4.20
CA GLU A 410 -6.59 -16.65 3.64
C GLU A 410 -6.85 -16.11 2.22
N PRO A 411 -7.40 -16.94 1.31
CA PRO A 411 -7.75 -16.48 -0.02
C PRO A 411 -8.72 -15.29 0.04
N PRO A 412 -8.62 -14.31 -0.88
CA PRO A 412 -9.57 -13.20 -0.89
C PRO A 412 -10.99 -13.67 -1.26
N SER A 413 -11.98 -13.07 -0.61
CA SER A 413 -13.41 -13.36 -0.82
C SER A 413 -14.12 -12.32 -1.69
N THR A 414 -13.44 -11.24 -2.05
CA THR A 414 -14.00 -10.09 -2.77
C THR A 414 -13.21 -9.76 -4.04
N ARG A 415 -13.81 -8.92 -4.90
CA ARG A 415 -13.17 -8.34 -6.07
C ARG A 415 -13.27 -6.83 -5.99
N TYR A 416 -12.14 -6.14 -6.14
CA TYR A 416 -12.07 -4.69 -6.14
C TYR A 416 -11.54 -4.17 -7.47
N ILE A 417 -12.01 -2.98 -7.84
CA ILE A 417 -11.52 -2.26 -9.00
C ILE A 417 -10.05 -1.89 -8.84
N GLU A 418 -9.63 -1.59 -7.61
CA GLU A 418 -8.24 -1.28 -7.22
C GLU A 418 -7.26 -2.40 -7.59
N THR A 419 -7.51 -3.62 -7.14
CA THR A 419 -6.71 -4.80 -7.52
C THR A 419 -6.63 -4.96 -9.03
N THR A 420 -7.72 -4.70 -9.75
CA THR A 420 -7.76 -4.86 -11.21
C THR A 420 -6.91 -3.79 -11.89
N LEU A 421 -7.06 -2.51 -11.51
CA LEU A 421 -6.32 -1.41 -12.13
C LEU A 421 -4.82 -1.53 -11.89
N ASP A 422 -4.39 -1.96 -10.69
CA ASP A 422 -2.97 -2.14 -10.37
C ASP A 422 -2.29 -3.09 -11.35
N ILE A 423 -2.93 -4.23 -11.57
CA ILE A 423 -2.38 -5.31 -12.40
C ILE A 423 -2.48 -4.96 -13.87
N GLU A 424 -3.61 -4.38 -14.32
CA GLU A 424 -3.77 -3.90 -15.70
C GLU A 424 -2.67 -2.92 -16.08
N TRP A 425 -2.40 -1.91 -15.25
CA TRP A 425 -1.47 -0.82 -15.57
C TRP A 425 -0.01 -1.17 -15.34
N ALA A 426 0.35 -1.86 -14.24
CA ALA A 426 1.68 -2.43 -14.08
C ALA A 426 2.01 -3.34 -15.27
N GLY A 427 1.04 -4.17 -15.65
CA GLY A 427 1.19 -5.10 -16.75
C GLY A 427 1.27 -4.47 -18.13
N ALA A 428 0.54 -3.37 -18.35
CA ALA A 428 0.53 -2.69 -19.63
C ALA A 428 1.82 -1.88 -19.88
N ILE A 429 2.45 -1.37 -18.83
CA ILE A 429 3.72 -0.63 -18.91
C ILE A 429 4.93 -1.58 -18.93
N ALA A 430 4.84 -2.78 -18.35
CA ALA A 430 5.92 -3.77 -18.43
C ALA A 430 5.42 -5.10 -19.01
N PRO A 431 5.04 -5.15 -20.31
CA PRO A 431 4.39 -6.32 -20.89
C PRO A 431 5.26 -7.58 -20.94
N GLY A 432 6.59 -7.44 -20.84
CA GLY A 432 7.53 -8.55 -20.76
C GLY A 432 7.90 -9.00 -19.34
N ALA A 433 7.50 -8.25 -18.31
CA ALA A 433 7.78 -8.63 -16.92
C ALA A 433 6.80 -9.70 -16.43
N THR A 434 7.27 -10.62 -15.59
CA THR A 434 6.38 -11.52 -14.85
C THR A 434 5.73 -10.75 -13.71
N LEU A 435 4.39 -10.71 -13.69
CA LEU A 435 3.65 -10.12 -12.57
C LEU A 435 3.46 -11.18 -11.49
N MET A 436 3.97 -10.89 -10.30
CA MET A 436 3.76 -11.70 -9.09
C MET A 436 2.75 -10.95 -8.21
N VAL A 437 1.57 -11.49 -8.04
CA VAL A 437 0.51 -10.87 -7.22
C VAL A 437 0.53 -11.52 -5.85
N TYR A 438 0.80 -10.71 -4.82
CA TYR A 438 0.73 -11.10 -3.42
C TYR A 438 -0.62 -10.65 -2.87
N ALA A 439 -1.52 -11.61 -2.68
CA ALA A 439 -2.91 -11.35 -2.34
C ALA A 439 -3.20 -11.70 -0.87
N GLY A 440 -3.48 -10.66 -0.09
CA GLY A 440 -4.08 -10.77 1.25
C GLY A 440 -5.60 -10.92 1.17
N HIS A 441 -6.21 -11.34 2.28
CA HIS A 441 -7.64 -11.69 2.30
C HIS A 441 -8.57 -10.51 1.96
N ASP A 442 -8.31 -9.33 2.54
CA ASP A 442 -9.10 -8.11 2.37
C ASP A 442 -8.21 -6.86 2.46
N ALA A 443 -8.79 -5.66 2.30
CA ALA A 443 -8.05 -4.40 2.40
C ALA A 443 -7.89 -3.84 3.83
N ARG A 444 -8.11 -4.67 4.87
CA ARG A 444 -7.91 -4.23 6.27
C ARG A 444 -6.43 -4.29 6.66
N ASN A 445 -6.07 -3.56 7.71
CA ASN A 445 -4.68 -3.47 8.19
C ASN A 445 -4.05 -4.83 8.46
N THR A 446 -4.76 -5.76 9.11
CA THR A 446 -4.22 -7.12 9.37
C THR A 446 -3.77 -7.80 8.08
N SER A 447 -4.58 -7.76 7.01
CA SER A 447 -4.24 -8.36 5.73
C SER A 447 -3.11 -7.60 5.01
N MET A 448 -3.19 -6.27 4.96
CA MET A 448 -2.29 -5.45 4.14
C MET A 448 -0.89 -5.32 4.72
N VAL A 449 -0.78 -5.15 6.04
CA VAL A 449 0.52 -5.15 6.73
C VAL A 449 1.22 -6.50 6.57
N TYR A 450 0.49 -7.60 6.77
CA TYR A 450 1.06 -8.94 6.60
C TYR A 450 1.47 -9.20 5.15
N THR A 451 0.62 -8.85 4.19
CA THR A 451 0.87 -9.08 2.75
C THR A 451 2.07 -8.29 2.25
N PHE A 452 2.19 -7.02 2.64
CA PHE A 452 3.35 -6.19 2.31
C PHE A 452 4.64 -6.77 2.89
N ASN A 453 4.62 -7.17 4.17
CA ASN A 453 5.74 -7.80 4.84
C ASN A 453 6.14 -9.13 4.19
N GLU A 454 5.17 -10.00 3.90
CA GLU A 454 5.40 -11.33 3.35
C GLU A 454 5.86 -11.28 1.89
N ALA A 455 5.35 -10.35 1.08
CA ALA A 455 5.85 -10.12 -0.28
C ALA A 455 7.36 -9.79 -0.30
N ILE A 456 7.82 -9.03 0.70
CA ILE A 456 9.24 -8.70 0.88
C ILE A 456 10.02 -9.89 1.46
N GLY A 457 9.49 -10.52 2.52
CA GLY A 457 10.14 -11.63 3.23
C GLY A 457 10.45 -12.83 2.33
N ARG A 458 9.61 -13.09 1.34
CA ARG A 458 9.80 -14.17 0.35
C ARG A 458 10.96 -13.90 -0.62
N ASN A 459 11.35 -12.64 -0.81
CA ASN A 459 12.47 -12.25 -1.67
C ASN A 459 12.42 -12.84 -3.10
N GLU A 460 11.23 -12.91 -3.69
CA GLU A 460 10.99 -13.54 -5.00
C GLU A 460 10.97 -12.55 -6.18
N VAL A 461 10.96 -11.25 -5.88
CA VAL A 461 10.79 -10.13 -6.83
C VAL A 461 11.85 -9.06 -6.61
N SER A 462 12.14 -8.27 -7.64
CA SER A 462 13.08 -7.14 -7.55
C SER A 462 12.38 -5.79 -7.38
N ILE A 463 11.05 -5.74 -7.57
CA ILE A 463 10.23 -4.53 -7.47
C ILE A 463 8.90 -4.91 -6.80
N ILE A 464 8.41 -4.09 -5.89
CA ILE A 464 7.07 -4.19 -5.30
C ILE A 464 6.38 -2.84 -5.44
N THR A 465 5.18 -2.85 -6.01
CA THR A 465 4.26 -1.71 -6.01
C THR A 465 3.07 -2.00 -5.09
N ASP A 466 2.72 -1.01 -4.28
CA ASP A 466 1.56 -1.01 -3.39
C ASP A 466 0.69 0.22 -3.66
N SER A 467 -0.62 0.02 -3.78
CA SER A 467 -1.61 1.09 -3.96
C SER A 467 -2.59 1.18 -2.78
N PHE A 468 -2.30 0.52 -1.66
CA PHE A 468 -3.16 0.50 -0.47
C PHE A 468 -2.64 1.51 0.56
N ALA A 469 -2.81 2.79 0.22
CA ALA A 469 -2.41 3.91 1.06
C ALA A 469 -3.51 4.32 2.05
N HIS A 470 -3.10 4.68 3.28
CA HIS A 470 -3.98 5.20 4.32
C HIS A 470 -3.38 6.44 4.96
N ARG A 471 -4.21 7.44 5.22
CA ARG A 471 -3.79 8.67 5.92
C ARG A 471 -3.01 8.34 7.19
N GLU A 472 -1.80 8.87 7.28
CA GLU A 472 -0.85 8.53 8.34
C GLU A 472 -1.40 8.87 9.73
N ASP A 473 -2.17 9.95 9.85
CA ASP A 473 -2.80 10.40 11.10
C ASP A 473 -4.04 9.58 11.50
N SER A 474 -4.56 8.75 10.60
CA SER A 474 -5.62 7.77 10.88
C SER A 474 -5.08 6.39 11.26
N GLU A 475 -3.76 6.20 11.21
CA GLU A 475 -3.12 4.90 11.42
C GLU A 475 -2.26 4.86 12.69
N PRO A 476 -2.46 3.86 13.57
CA PRO A 476 -1.65 3.70 14.77
C PRO A 476 -0.14 3.62 14.45
N ALA A 477 0.68 4.21 15.32
CA ALA A 477 2.13 4.27 15.10
C ALA A 477 2.78 2.88 14.87
N PRO A 478 2.43 1.81 15.61
CA PRO A 478 3.03 0.50 15.37
C PRO A 478 2.77 -0.09 13.97
N VAL A 479 1.60 0.16 13.38
CA VAL A 479 1.30 -0.23 11.99
C VAL A 479 2.25 0.46 11.01
N ARG A 480 2.46 1.77 11.19
CA ARG A 480 3.37 2.58 10.35
C ARG A 480 4.82 2.14 10.49
N ILE A 481 5.25 1.80 11.71
CA ILE A 481 6.59 1.27 11.97
C ILE A 481 6.78 -0.11 11.34
N GLN A 482 5.76 -0.98 11.33
CA GLN A 482 5.87 -2.29 10.69
C GLN A 482 6.07 -2.21 9.17
N TYR A 483 5.35 -1.31 8.48
CA TYR A 483 5.61 -1.05 7.05
C TYR A 483 7.03 -0.54 6.82
N HIS A 484 7.52 0.35 7.68
CA HIS A 484 8.88 0.87 7.59
C HIS A 484 9.95 -0.20 7.77
N ASP A 485 9.77 -1.04 8.79
CA ASP A 485 10.64 -2.18 9.06
C ASP A 485 10.68 -3.11 7.85
N SER A 486 9.51 -3.52 7.35
CA SER A 486 9.42 -4.36 6.15
C SER A 486 10.16 -3.73 4.95
N ALA A 487 9.96 -2.43 4.69
CA ALA A 487 10.65 -1.73 3.61
C ALA A 487 12.16 -1.58 3.82
N MET A 488 12.62 -1.50 5.07
CA MET A 488 14.05 -1.49 5.41
C MET A 488 14.73 -2.82 5.06
N GLN A 489 14.06 -3.96 5.28
CA GLN A 489 14.52 -5.26 4.77
C GLN A 489 14.61 -5.24 3.25
N ALA A 490 13.57 -4.75 2.56
CA ALA A 490 13.56 -4.68 1.10
C ALA A 490 14.74 -3.89 0.53
N ALA A 491 15.09 -2.76 1.15
CA ALA A 491 16.25 -1.96 0.76
C ALA A 491 17.57 -2.77 0.86
N ALA A 492 17.76 -3.54 1.93
CA ALA A 492 18.94 -4.38 2.11
C ALA A 492 19.04 -5.52 1.08
N LEU A 493 17.90 -6.09 0.69
CA LEU A 493 17.79 -7.16 -0.31
C LEU A 493 17.83 -6.66 -1.77
N GLY A 494 17.85 -5.33 -1.97
CA GLY A 494 17.85 -4.75 -3.31
C GLY A 494 16.48 -4.78 -4.01
N ILE A 495 15.40 -4.88 -3.26
CA ILE A 495 14.03 -4.80 -3.77
C ILE A 495 13.61 -3.32 -3.82
N THR A 496 13.21 -2.84 -4.99
CA THR A 496 12.62 -1.51 -5.12
C THR A 496 11.18 -1.53 -4.61
N VAL A 497 10.89 -0.86 -3.49
CA VAL A 497 9.53 -0.73 -2.98
C VAL A 497 8.99 0.67 -3.25
N MET A 498 7.79 0.75 -3.81
CA MET A 498 7.08 2.00 -4.07
C MET A 498 5.63 1.89 -3.65
N ALA A 499 5.08 3.03 -3.22
CA ALA A 499 3.69 3.13 -2.82
C ALA A 499 3.04 4.40 -3.34
N ALA A 500 1.75 4.32 -3.61
CA ALA A 500 0.89 5.47 -3.85
C ALA A 500 0.94 6.41 -2.63
N THR A 501 0.98 7.72 -2.86
CA THR A 501 1.01 8.69 -1.75
C THR A 501 -0.36 9.03 -1.17
N GLY A 502 -1.43 8.48 -1.75
CA GLY A 502 -2.80 8.73 -1.33
C GLY A 502 -3.47 9.82 -2.17
N ASP A 503 -4.80 9.89 -2.03
CA ASP A 503 -5.67 10.77 -2.82
C ASP A 503 -6.35 11.85 -1.94
N SER A 504 -5.78 12.06 -0.76
CA SER A 504 -6.32 12.88 0.33
C SER A 504 -5.69 14.28 0.41
N ALA A 505 -4.68 14.56 -0.42
CA ALA A 505 -3.74 15.67 -0.24
C ALA A 505 -3.09 15.71 1.16
N GLN A 506 -2.93 14.57 1.83
CA GLN A 506 -2.21 14.42 3.11
C GLN A 506 -1.12 13.36 3.00
N ALA A 507 -0.32 13.20 4.05
CA ALA A 507 0.70 12.15 4.11
C ALA A 507 0.05 10.79 4.44
N ASP A 508 0.43 9.76 3.70
CA ASP A 508 -0.14 8.42 3.82
C ASP A 508 0.92 7.34 4.04
N THR A 509 0.58 6.31 4.82
CA THR A 509 1.38 5.09 4.99
C THR A 509 0.94 4.03 3.96
N PRO A 510 1.85 3.24 3.36
CA PRO A 510 3.28 3.09 3.70
C PRO A 510 4.23 4.13 3.08
N SER A 511 3.76 5.03 2.21
CA SER A 511 4.61 5.95 1.42
C SER A 511 5.50 6.89 2.27
N VAL A 512 5.08 7.22 3.49
CA VAL A 512 5.87 8.01 4.44
C VAL A 512 7.16 7.33 4.92
N SER A 513 7.32 6.02 4.76
CA SER A 513 8.57 5.34 5.10
C SER A 513 9.73 5.88 4.25
N PRO A 514 10.89 6.23 4.85
CA PRO A 514 12.10 6.60 4.12
C PRO A 514 12.61 5.52 3.13
N TYR A 515 12.24 4.26 3.34
CA TYR A 515 12.65 3.13 2.48
C TYR A 515 11.65 2.80 1.37
N VAL A 516 10.55 3.54 1.27
CA VAL A 516 9.56 3.42 0.20
C VAL A 516 9.67 4.64 -0.71
N THR A 517 9.72 4.42 -2.03
CA THR A 517 9.58 5.50 -3.00
C THR A 517 8.12 5.94 -3.07
N ALA A 518 7.83 7.14 -2.57
CA ALA A 518 6.51 7.76 -2.53
C ALA A 518 6.15 8.34 -3.91
N VAL A 519 5.17 7.73 -4.59
CA VAL A 519 4.77 8.06 -5.96
C VAL A 519 3.49 8.90 -5.97
N GLY A 520 3.66 10.21 -6.13
CA GLY A 520 2.57 11.20 -6.19
C GLY A 520 1.87 11.27 -7.54
N GLY A 521 0.99 12.28 -7.65
CA GLY A 521 0.06 12.47 -8.75
C GLY A 521 0.29 13.74 -9.58
N THR A 522 0.22 13.60 -10.90
CA THR A 522 0.20 14.72 -11.87
C THR A 522 -1.02 14.68 -12.80
N ARG A 523 -1.20 15.73 -13.61
CA ARG A 523 -2.17 15.76 -14.71
C ARG A 523 -1.48 16.07 -16.04
N LEU A 524 -1.69 15.20 -17.03
CA LEU A 524 -1.14 15.35 -18.38
C LEU A 524 -2.11 16.12 -19.30
N PHE A 525 -1.58 17.09 -20.04
CA PHE A 525 -2.28 17.85 -21.07
C PHE A 525 -1.62 17.60 -22.44
N TRP A 526 -2.42 17.19 -23.42
CA TRP A 526 -1.94 16.77 -24.74
C TRP A 526 -2.39 17.75 -25.83
N ASN A 527 -1.50 18.05 -26.75
CA ASN A 527 -1.87 18.72 -28.01
C ASN A 527 -2.66 17.76 -28.91
N ALA A 528 -3.44 18.31 -29.85
CA ALA A 528 -4.22 17.52 -30.82
C ALA A 528 -3.36 16.59 -31.70
N ASN A 529 -2.07 16.91 -31.88
CA ASN A 529 -1.10 16.08 -32.62
C ASN A 529 -0.49 14.93 -31.76
N GLY A 530 -0.93 14.76 -30.51
CA GLY A 530 -0.44 13.71 -29.61
C GLY A 530 0.93 13.97 -29.00
N THR A 531 1.44 15.20 -29.01
CA THR A 531 2.62 15.60 -28.21
C THR A 531 2.17 16.09 -26.84
N LEU A 532 2.93 15.76 -25.79
CA LEU A 532 2.68 16.30 -24.45
C LEU A 532 2.88 17.81 -24.47
N GLN A 533 1.86 18.56 -24.09
CA GLN A 533 1.89 20.02 -24.03
C GLN A 533 2.41 20.49 -22.67
N GLN A 534 1.87 19.92 -21.61
CA GLN A 534 2.11 20.35 -20.24
C GLN A 534 1.77 19.22 -19.26
N GLU A 535 2.39 19.27 -18.09
CA GLU A 535 2.07 18.43 -16.94
C GLU A 535 1.97 19.33 -15.71
N THR A 536 0.90 19.19 -14.92
CA THR A 536 0.66 19.96 -13.68
C THR A 536 0.66 19.02 -12.48
N ASN A 537 0.72 19.56 -11.26
CA ASN A 537 0.39 18.75 -10.09
C ASN A 537 -1.06 18.24 -10.20
N TRP A 538 -1.39 17.16 -9.50
CA TRP A 538 -2.77 16.80 -9.24
C TRP A 538 -3.16 17.34 -7.86
N TYR A 539 -4.25 18.09 -7.77
CA TYR A 539 -4.61 18.81 -6.53
C TYR A 539 -4.86 17.89 -5.33
N ALA A 540 -5.21 16.62 -5.56
CA ALA A 540 -5.47 15.61 -4.54
C ALA A 540 -4.28 14.69 -4.25
N SER A 541 -3.14 14.89 -4.92
CA SER A 541 -1.91 14.12 -4.68
C SER A 541 -1.52 14.16 -3.20
N GLY A 542 -1.52 12.99 -2.55
CA GLY A 542 -1.08 12.85 -1.18
C GLY A 542 0.37 13.27 -1.02
N CYS A 543 0.62 14.07 0.01
CA CYS A 543 1.91 14.66 0.30
C CYS A 543 1.91 15.34 1.66
N GLY A 544 3.09 15.50 2.25
CA GLY A 544 3.28 16.17 3.53
C GLY A 544 4.44 15.60 4.33
N ASP A 545 4.62 16.18 5.51
CA ASP A 545 5.59 15.74 6.50
C ASP A 545 5.08 14.54 7.28
N SER A 546 5.95 13.54 7.46
CA SER A 546 5.62 12.34 8.22
C SER A 546 5.47 12.63 9.72
N LEU A 547 4.44 12.06 10.33
CA LEU A 547 4.27 12.00 11.78
C LEU A 547 5.22 11.00 12.44
N SER A 548 5.57 9.91 11.74
CA SER A 548 6.43 8.83 12.27
C SER A 548 7.92 9.13 12.16
N PHE A 549 8.38 9.58 10.99
CA PHE A 549 9.80 9.49 10.64
C PHE A 549 10.48 10.84 10.56
N LEU A 550 11.66 10.95 11.17
CA LEU A 550 12.53 12.11 10.98
C LEU A 550 12.97 12.19 9.52
N MET A 551 13.33 13.40 9.08
CA MET A 551 13.87 13.60 7.74
C MET A 551 15.20 12.83 7.62
N PRO A 552 15.34 11.93 6.64
CA PRO A 552 16.57 11.19 6.46
C PRO A 552 17.67 12.07 5.86
N ASP A 553 18.94 11.78 6.15
CA ASP A 553 20.09 12.60 5.75
C ASP A 553 20.20 12.81 4.23
N TRP A 554 19.76 11.84 3.43
CA TRP A 554 19.74 11.98 1.97
C TRP A 554 18.67 12.96 1.46
N GLN A 555 17.67 13.30 2.27
CA GLN A 555 16.59 14.26 1.91
C GLN A 555 16.89 15.67 2.43
N THR A 556 17.50 15.78 3.62
CA THR A 556 17.76 17.05 4.33
C THR A 556 18.36 18.17 3.47
N PRO A 557 19.34 17.95 2.58
CA PRO A 557 19.94 19.03 1.79
C PRO A 557 19.03 19.61 0.70
N TYR A 558 17.91 18.95 0.39
CA TYR A 558 17.13 19.20 -0.82
C TYR A 558 15.72 19.74 -0.54
N VAL A 559 15.17 19.49 0.64
CA VAL A 559 13.85 20.01 1.05
C VAL A 559 14.04 21.37 1.73
N THR A 560 14.24 22.42 0.93
CA THR A 560 14.64 23.75 1.43
C THR A 560 13.66 24.87 1.06
N ASN A 561 12.74 24.63 0.14
CA ASN A 561 11.83 25.62 -0.47
C ASN A 561 10.37 25.47 0.00
N VAL A 562 10.12 24.61 0.99
CA VAL A 562 8.81 24.37 1.61
C VAL A 562 8.89 24.60 3.12
N GLU A 563 7.75 24.90 3.73
CA GLU A 563 7.63 24.93 5.19
C GLU A 563 7.50 23.50 5.70
N ILE A 564 8.39 23.11 6.61
CA ILE A 564 8.45 21.77 7.21
C ILE A 564 8.27 21.83 8.72
N MET A 565 7.78 20.74 9.30
CA MET A 565 7.69 20.52 10.74
C MET A 565 9.07 20.62 11.41
N THR A 566 9.08 21.02 12.69
CA THR A 566 10.28 21.02 13.53
C THR A 566 10.09 20.03 14.70
N PRO A 567 11.00 19.06 14.91
CA PRO A 567 12.18 18.76 14.08
C PRO A 567 11.80 18.28 12.66
N PRO A 568 12.68 18.45 11.65
CA PRO A 568 12.43 18.03 10.27
C PRO A 568 11.96 16.57 10.17
N ARG A 569 10.90 16.35 9.39
CA ARG A 569 10.27 15.05 9.17
C ARG A 569 10.45 14.60 7.73
N ARG A 570 10.34 13.30 7.46
CA ARG A 570 10.35 12.77 6.08
C ARG A 570 9.24 13.47 5.30
N ALA A 571 9.58 14.18 4.24
CA ALA A 571 8.63 14.91 3.42
C ALA A 571 8.26 14.09 2.18
N THR A 572 6.97 13.82 1.94
CA THR A 572 6.43 13.11 0.76
C THR A 572 5.82 14.12 -0.22
N ALA A 573 5.84 13.92 -1.54
CA ALA A 573 6.26 12.74 -2.31
C ALA A 573 7.75 12.74 -2.71
N ASP A 574 8.25 11.64 -3.29
CA ASP A 574 9.62 11.59 -3.86
C ASP A 574 9.64 11.94 -5.35
N LEU A 575 8.61 11.50 -6.08
CA LEU A 575 8.36 11.78 -7.49
C LEU A 575 6.86 11.71 -7.77
N ALA A 576 6.41 12.05 -8.97
CA ALA A 576 5.01 11.87 -9.34
C ALA A 576 4.78 11.36 -10.77
N VAL A 577 3.69 10.64 -10.94
CA VAL A 577 3.21 10.10 -12.21
C VAL A 577 1.74 10.50 -12.36
N HIS A 578 1.19 10.44 -13.56
CA HIS A 578 -0.17 10.88 -13.82
C HIS A 578 -1.20 10.16 -12.94
N ALA A 579 -2.07 10.95 -12.30
CA ALA A 579 -3.11 10.47 -11.40
C ALA A 579 -4.47 11.15 -11.63
N SER A 580 -4.56 12.24 -12.40
CA SER A 580 -5.81 13.02 -12.46
C SER A 580 -6.95 12.31 -13.19
N GLN A 581 -8.12 12.26 -12.55
CA GLN A 581 -9.36 11.73 -13.11
C GLN A 581 -9.89 12.55 -14.31
N TYR A 582 -9.56 13.85 -14.38
CA TYR A 582 -9.99 14.72 -15.49
C TYR A 582 -9.37 14.33 -16.84
N ALA A 583 -8.17 13.76 -16.79
CA ALA A 583 -7.51 13.17 -17.93
C ALA A 583 -7.38 11.65 -17.76
N GLY A 584 -8.37 11.00 -17.14
CA GLY A 584 -8.19 9.71 -16.50
C GLY A 584 -7.88 8.51 -17.39
N TYR A 585 -7.57 7.43 -16.69
CA TYR A 585 -7.24 6.12 -17.20
C TYR A 585 -8.47 5.31 -17.64
N PHE A 586 -8.22 4.26 -18.43
CA PHE A 586 -9.16 3.18 -18.67
C PHE A 586 -8.92 2.04 -17.69
N ILE A 587 -10.00 1.31 -17.37
CA ILE A 587 -9.98 0.06 -16.63
C ILE A 587 -10.98 -0.89 -17.31
N TYR A 588 -10.70 -2.18 -17.41
CA TYR A 588 -11.72 -3.16 -17.77
C TYR A 588 -12.12 -3.96 -16.54
N TYR A 589 -13.28 -3.66 -15.96
CA TYR A 589 -13.68 -4.19 -14.67
C TYR A 589 -15.05 -4.87 -14.72
N LEU A 590 -15.12 -6.12 -14.27
CA LEU A 590 -16.31 -6.96 -14.29
C LEU A 590 -16.98 -7.02 -15.67
N SER A 591 -16.15 -7.21 -16.71
CA SER A 591 -16.55 -7.24 -18.12
C SER A 591 -17.13 -5.93 -18.67
N GLU A 592 -16.86 -4.80 -18.02
CA GLU A 592 -17.25 -3.47 -18.48
C GLU A 592 -16.05 -2.52 -18.59
N TRP A 593 -16.02 -1.74 -19.68
CA TRP A 593 -15.10 -0.63 -19.79
C TRP A 593 -15.48 0.48 -18.82
N LYS A 594 -14.53 0.86 -17.98
CA LYS A 594 -14.58 2.05 -17.13
C LYS A 594 -13.54 3.05 -17.65
N SER A 595 -13.84 4.35 -17.57
CA SER A 595 -12.91 5.40 -17.99
C SER A 595 -13.08 6.66 -17.14
N GLY A 596 -12.03 7.48 -17.10
CA GLY A 596 -12.04 8.71 -16.29
C GLY A 596 -11.71 8.46 -14.82
N TYR A 597 -11.04 7.34 -14.54
CA TYR A 597 -10.50 7.04 -13.21
C TYR A 597 -9.12 7.68 -13.05
N GLY A 598 -8.81 8.03 -11.82
CA GLY A 598 -7.54 8.63 -11.40
C GLY A 598 -7.15 8.09 -10.03
N GLY A 599 -6.23 8.75 -9.36
CA GLY A 599 -5.62 8.31 -8.11
C GLY A 599 -4.14 8.03 -8.26
N THR A 600 -3.39 8.26 -7.18
CA THR A 600 -2.00 7.82 -7.06
C THR A 600 -1.88 6.29 -7.08
N SER A 601 -3.00 5.59 -6.88
CA SER A 601 -3.24 4.18 -7.23
C SER A 601 -2.88 3.81 -8.66
N PHE A 602 -2.94 4.73 -9.63
CA PHE A 602 -2.39 4.47 -10.97
C PHE A 602 -0.91 4.80 -11.05
N SER A 603 -0.48 5.86 -10.34
CA SER A 603 0.90 6.32 -10.35
C SER A 603 1.88 5.24 -9.90
N SER A 604 1.59 4.59 -8.77
CA SER A 604 2.44 3.53 -8.17
C SER A 604 2.69 2.36 -9.14
N PRO A 605 1.67 1.65 -9.67
CA PRO A 605 1.88 0.52 -10.58
C PRO A 605 2.43 0.95 -11.94
N VAL A 606 2.10 2.14 -12.45
CA VAL A 606 2.75 2.68 -13.66
C VAL A 606 4.24 2.87 -13.42
N PHE A 607 4.64 3.43 -12.27
CA PHE A 607 6.05 3.57 -11.94
C PHE A 607 6.74 2.21 -11.70
N GLY A 608 6.04 1.24 -11.11
CA GLY A 608 6.51 -0.15 -11.00
C GLY A 608 6.80 -0.76 -12.36
N GLY A 609 5.91 -0.56 -13.33
CA GLY A 609 6.13 -0.95 -14.72
C GLY A 609 7.32 -0.22 -15.37
N ILE A 610 7.45 1.09 -15.15
CA ILE A 610 8.61 1.88 -15.63
C ILE A 610 9.90 1.26 -15.11
N MET A 611 9.99 1.00 -13.80
CA MET A 611 11.19 0.44 -13.19
C MET A 611 11.46 -0.99 -13.64
N ALA A 612 10.44 -1.79 -13.97
CA ALA A 612 10.65 -3.10 -14.55
C ALA A 612 11.27 -3.03 -15.95
N VAL A 613 10.85 -2.07 -16.78
CA VAL A 613 11.47 -1.82 -18.09
C VAL A 613 12.91 -1.29 -17.94
N VAL A 614 13.14 -0.39 -16.98
CA VAL A 614 14.49 0.11 -16.64
C VAL A 614 15.39 -1.02 -16.17
N ASN A 615 14.94 -1.90 -15.27
CA ASN A 615 15.75 -3.02 -14.79
C ASN A 615 16.04 -4.05 -15.89
N HIS A 616 15.13 -4.24 -16.86
CA HIS A 616 15.45 -5.05 -18.04
C HIS A 616 16.57 -4.41 -18.88
N TYR A 617 16.53 -3.10 -19.13
CA TYR A 617 17.63 -2.40 -19.80
C TYR A 617 18.94 -2.60 -19.03
N ARG A 618 18.92 -2.41 -17.71
CA ARG A 618 20.11 -2.54 -16.85
C ARG A 618 20.72 -3.94 -16.94
N ALA A 619 19.89 -4.97 -16.76
CA ALA A 619 20.33 -6.36 -16.86
C ALA A 619 20.95 -6.67 -18.23
N ALA A 620 20.32 -6.23 -19.33
CA ALA A 620 20.83 -6.45 -20.68
C ALA A 620 22.16 -5.71 -20.98
N ASN A 621 22.48 -4.68 -20.19
CA ASN A 621 23.73 -3.92 -20.28
C ASN A 621 24.73 -4.27 -19.16
N ASN A 622 24.52 -5.39 -18.44
CA ASN A 622 25.35 -5.84 -17.32
C ASN A 622 25.47 -4.81 -16.19
N LEU A 623 24.44 -3.99 -16.00
CA LEU A 623 24.31 -3.07 -14.87
C LEU A 623 23.54 -3.76 -13.74
N PRO A 624 23.89 -3.50 -12.46
CA PRO A 624 23.16 -4.05 -11.32
C PRO A 624 21.72 -3.55 -11.32
N GLN A 625 20.79 -4.30 -10.72
CA GLN A 625 19.41 -3.81 -10.52
C GLN A 625 19.38 -2.48 -9.75
N ALA A 626 18.26 -1.74 -9.85
CA ALA A 626 18.17 -0.41 -9.26
C ALA A 626 17.99 -0.37 -7.73
N GLY A 627 17.43 -1.43 -7.11
CA GLY A 627 17.16 -1.48 -5.67
C GLY A 627 16.36 -0.29 -5.12
N TRP A 628 16.53 0.02 -3.84
CA TRP A 628 15.99 1.24 -3.22
C TRP A 628 16.52 2.51 -3.92
N LEU A 629 15.60 3.41 -4.27
CA LEU A 629 15.90 4.54 -5.16
C LEU A 629 16.22 5.82 -4.41
N ASN A 630 15.59 6.06 -3.25
CA ASN A 630 15.41 7.42 -2.72
C ASN A 630 16.74 8.15 -2.50
N SER A 631 17.74 7.53 -1.88
CA SER A 631 19.03 8.22 -1.67
C SER A 631 19.66 8.68 -2.97
N ILE A 632 19.59 7.89 -4.03
CA ILE A 632 20.16 8.17 -5.35
C ILE A 632 19.32 9.21 -6.10
N LEU A 633 17.98 9.14 -6.01
CA LEU A 633 17.09 10.14 -6.61
C LEU A 633 17.42 11.55 -6.11
N TYR A 634 17.80 11.68 -4.83
CA TYR A 634 18.12 12.97 -4.23
C TYR A 634 19.59 13.36 -4.38
N SER A 635 20.53 12.43 -4.21
CA SER A 635 21.97 12.75 -4.19
C SER A 635 22.58 12.89 -5.60
N ASN A 636 22.14 12.10 -6.58
CA ASN A 636 22.77 12.06 -7.89
C ASN A 636 22.23 13.16 -8.81
N ALA A 637 23.11 14.03 -9.32
CA ALA A 637 22.71 15.16 -10.17
C ALA A 637 22.22 14.72 -11.57
N ALA A 638 22.82 13.68 -12.16
CA ALA A 638 22.41 13.18 -13.47
C ALA A 638 21.02 12.56 -13.40
N VAL A 639 20.74 11.78 -12.35
CA VAL A 639 19.41 11.18 -12.11
C VAL A 639 18.35 12.27 -11.90
N LYS A 640 18.60 13.26 -11.02
CA LYS A 640 17.68 14.40 -10.82
C LYS A 640 17.36 15.14 -12.11
N ALA A 641 18.35 15.35 -12.98
CA ALA A 641 18.17 16.05 -14.25
C ALA A 641 17.28 15.30 -15.25
N THR A 642 16.93 14.03 -14.98
CA THR A 642 16.01 13.25 -15.83
C THR A 642 14.54 13.54 -15.54
N PHE A 643 14.22 14.15 -14.40
CA PHE A 643 12.85 14.45 -14.03
C PHE A 643 12.35 15.70 -14.75
N ARG A 644 11.10 15.65 -15.20
CA ARG A 644 10.36 16.82 -15.64
C ARG A 644 9.80 17.52 -14.40
N ASP A 645 10.43 18.62 -14.02
CA ASP A 645 10.00 19.46 -12.89
C ASP A 645 8.58 20.02 -13.11
N ILE A 646 7.71 19.84 -12.12
CA ILE A 646 6.30 20.23 -12.19
C ILE A 646 6.12 21.53 -11.43
N THR A 647 5.98 22.63 -12.18
CA THR A 647 5.96 23.99 -11.60
C THR A 647 4.64 24.72 -11.82
N VAL A 648 3.65 24.03 -12.41
CA VAL A 648 2.36 24.63 -12.75
C VAL A 648 1.25 23.94 -11.98
N THR A 649 0.41 24.77 -11.34
CA THR A 649 -0.76 24.32 -10.58
C THR A 649 -1.83 23.73 -11.49
N ASP A 650 -2.48 22.66 -11.05
CA ASP A 650 -3.68 22.13 -11.70
C ASP A 650 -4.72 23.27 -11.85
N PRO A 651 -5.22 23.54 -13.08
CA PRO A 651 -6.27 24.55 -13.26
C PRO A 651 -7.61 24.12 -12.66
N ASP A 652 -7.82 22.82 -12.44
CA ASP A 652 -9.04 22.28 -11.85
C ASP A 652 -8.76 21.76 -10.42
N GLY A 653 -9.67 22.07 -9.50
CA GLY A 653 -9.50 21.74 -8.07
C GLY A 653 -8.82 22.85 -7.27
N THR A 654 -8.46 22.56 -6.02
CA THR A 654 -7.80 23.54 -5.13
C THR A 654 -6.61 22.88 -4.46
N THR A 655 -5.43 23.23 -4.94
CA THR A 655 -4.17 22.85 -4.29
C THR A 655 -3.97 23.74 -3.06
N PRO A 656 -3.72 23.18 -1.86
CA PRO A 656 -3.44 23.98 -0.66
C PRO A 656 -2.27 24.94 -0.88
N ALA A 657 -2.36 26.16 -0.33
CA ALA A 657 -1.36 27.22 -0.57
C ALA A 657 0.08 26.82 -0.16
N ASN A 658 0.21 26.01 0.90
CA ASN A 658 1.49 25.47 1.37
C ASN A 658 1.99 24.26 0.54
N LYS A 659 1.19 23.77 -0.41
CA LYS A 659 1.47 22.60 -1.27
C LYS A 659 1.43 22.95 -2.75
N LEU A 660 1.58 24.23 -3.11
CA LEU A 660 1.70 24.64 -4.51
C LEU A 660 2.98 24.07 -5.13
N PRO A 661 2.94 23.63 -6.40
CA PRO A 661 4.13 23.17 -7.10
C PRO A 661 5.17 24.28 -7.25
N LYS A 662 6.47 23.93 -7.20
CA LYS A 662 7.59 24.87 -7.17
C LYS A 662 8.77 24.30 -7.96
N THR A 663 9.68 25.18 -8.38
CA THR A 663 10.95 24.73 -8.98
C THR A 663 11.75 23.88 -7.99
N GLY A 664 12.24 22.74 -8.46
CA GLY A 664 12.98 21.76 -7.67
C GLY A 664 12.04 20.77 -6.98
N TRP A 665 12.42 20.30 -5.79
CA TRP A 665 11.56 19.41 -5.03
C TRP A 665 10.36 20.18 -4.46
N ASP A 666 9.16 19.58 -4.50
CA ASP A 666 7.96 20.08 -3.82
C ASP A 666 7.09 18.97 -3.22
N TYR A 667 6.13 19.33 -2.37
CA TYR A 667 5.22 18.37 -1.74
C TYR A 667 4.43 17.53 -2.77
N PRO A 668 3.58 18.12 -3.64
CA PRO A 668 2.65 17.33 -4.42
C PRO A 668 3.32 16.41 -5.45
N THR A 669 4.54 16.73 -5.89
CA THR A 669 5.18 16.02 -7.00
C THR A 669 6.61 15.56 -6.76
N GLY A 670 7.21 15.86 -5.60
CA GLY A 670 8.58 15.51 -5.30
C GLY A 670 9.53 16.15 -6.30
N TRP A 671 10.41 15.36 -6.94
CA TRP A 671 11.26 15.82 -8.05
C TRP A 671 10.50 16.02 -9.38
N GLY A 672 9.23 15.66 -9.45
CA GLY A 672 8.39 15.74 -10.64
C GLY A 672 8.27 14.40 -11.38
N ALA A 673 8.03 14.48 -12.68
CA ALA A 673 7.73 13.32 -13.52
C ALA A 673 8.99 12.58 -14.01
N PRO A 674 9.13 11.26 -13.78
CA PRO A 674 10.32 10.51 -14.18
C PRO A 674 10.42 10.35 -15.70
N ASN A 675 11.66 10.28 -16.20
CA ASN A 675 11.94 9.84 -17.57
C ASN A 675 12.63 8.47 -17.55
N ALA A 676 11.94 7.43 -18.03
CA ALA A 676 12.42 6.05 -17.98
C ALA A 676 13.76 5.85 -18.71
N MET A 677 13.91 6.43 -19.90
CA MET A 677 15.19 6.40 -20.63
C MET A 677 16.30 7.09 -19.83
N GLY A 678 16.02 8.26 -19.26
CA GLY A 678 16.94 8.97 -18.40
C GLY A 678 17.37 8.13 -17.21
N LEU A 679 16.42 7.54 -16.48
CA LEU A 679 16.71 6.64 -15.35
C LEU A 679 17.57 5.45 -15.78
N ALA A 680 17.25 4.82 -16.92
CA ALA A 680 18.02 3.71 -17.48
C ALA A 680 19.48 4.09 -17.77
N LEU A 681 19.73 5.32 -18.24
CA LEU A 681 21.06 5.82 -18.60
C LEU A 681 21.86 6.42 -17.43
N THR A 682 21.19 6.88 -16.38
CA THR A 682 21.82 7.72 -15.33
C THR A 682 21.86 7.08 -13.96
N LEU A 683 21.02 6.07 -13.68
CA LEU A 683 21.12 5.32 -12.43
C LEU A 683 22.49 4.62 -12.39
N PRO A 684 23.30 4.85 -11.36
CA PRO A 684 24.61 4.24 -11.23
C PRO A 684 24.55 2.74 -10.99
#